data_AF-H1XR39-F1
#
_entry.id   AF-H1XR39-F1
#
_cell.length_a   1.000
_cell.length_b   1.000
_cell.length_c   1.000
_cell.angle_alpha   90.00
_cell.angle_beta   90.00
_cell.angle_gamma   90.00
#
_symmetry.space_group_name_H-M   'P 1'
#
loop_
_entity.id
_entity.type
_entity.pdbx_description
1 polymer ?
#
loop_
_entity_poly.entity_id
_entity_poly.type
_entity_poly.pdbx_seq_one_letter_code
_entity_poly.pdbx_strand_id
1 'polypeptide(L)'
;MIKQFFLMLLTATILFAQDFSGIKIYINPGHGGNDPANDRYIPETGFWESESNLTKGLYLMELLQKHHATVYISRTQNREEDDLPLSQIDEDANAHNVDYFHSIHSNAHNATVNYPLLLFRGYDNDPVFPDAKRMGSIMFNEMNKADRQWTYWPYSWENNRGDWSFYSQWGTSGLGVLRYLTMPGTLSEGSFHDYLPNSFRLMSIDYRKHESIAILRSFIQYFGLQSLPDGVVAGIIRSKTENVSYSYNYNSGLPNDKKKALNFARARLIPGDRIYVTDEHNNGFFMFENVEPGVYSVIMDGGEYAPDTVQVTVYANRTSYANGFLEKVTNKAPEVYRYDLTANDSLVLTHSTIEIQFSQAMDRQSTESAFKIQPSVDGYFEWQNNDLKMVYALYDTLRRSTTYTVTVDTSAKNKNGLPLAQAYSFSFVTASEHVRPNIVNFGPTIDSVRIQSSIYIQFDFPMRREKTEAAFSIDPPVAGHFEWEEDLTGFSFVPDSALQRKTMYTVRLNAQAENFYGVALDSALQFTFMTRYRNELLPLKFFPQDGETHVSTLPQIYIIFNGVPNKYTVFGNVQLADSSGTPMAMRGLDVFEKDGRGVLIFEPRSELEKNMLYYLRLFPGMKDLDGLPVPDTLQFSFRTVPKTYYNGHLLDDFETNFGWLDPDNVPGTMGTDADATQFEITRTKKINGIYSGKLEYKFSSDSGGVCRLFNEEGRTIPSTADSLFGIWVYGDFSRNLLQLLFDRGSDKNMVVWQDTINWAGWKMLMVPLDSIGGSGDYNFHSVVVKQLNGGYTEGALYLDDAQYDMIITALEDENPANLLPAKLALHQNYPNPFNPLTTIVYQIPESGEVQLALFNVLGQKIADVVKARQQPGTYKITIRADNLASGVYLYRLKFKDQVRVKKLIVLK
;
A
#
# COMPACT_ATOMS: atom_id res chain seq x y z
N MET A 1 9.33 -68.40 7.07
CA MET A 1 10.23 -68.20 5.92
C MET A 1 9.36 -67.91 4.70
N ILE A 2 9.15 -66.65 4.33
CA ILE A 2 8.75 -66.14 3.00
C ILE A 2 8.96 -64.61 3.08
N LYS A 3 9.64 -64.08 2.06
CA LYS A 3 10.33 -62.78 2.04
C LYS A 3 9.37 -61.61 1.84
N GLN A 4 9.71 -60.50 2.51
CA GLN A 4 9.16 -59.16 2.27
C GLN A 4 9.45 -58.70 0.83
N PHE A 5 8.45 -58.10 0.18
CA PHE A 5 8.61 -57.19 -0.94
C PHE A 5 7.93 -55.88 -0.55
N PHE A 6 8.73 -54.87 -0.23
CA PHE A 6 8.27 -53.49 -0.08
C PHE A 6 8.25 -52.88 -1.49
N LEU A 7 7.06 -52.54 -1.97
CA LEU A 7 6.87 -51.75 -3.19
C LEU A 7 7.07 -50.28 -2.80
N MET A 8 8.23 -49.72 -3.14
CA MET A 8 8.55 -48.31 -2.97
C MET A 8 7.81 -47.53 -4.08
N LEU A 9 6.64 -46.97 -3.77
CA LEU A 9 6.05 -45.93 -4.61
C LEU A 9 6.84 -44.64 -4.35
N LEU A 10 7.69 -44.25 -5.31
CA LEU A 10 8.19 -42.88 -5.41
C LEU A 10 7.00 -41.99 -5.79
N THR A 11 6.38 -41.34 -4.82
CA THR A 11 5.66 -40.09 -5.08
C THR A 11 6.71 -38.99 -5.14
N ALA A 12 7.09 -38.59 -6.35
CA ALA A 12 7.76 -37.33 -6.57
C ALA A 12 6.79 -36.21 -6.17
N THR A 13 6.90 -35.73 -4.94
CA THR A 13 6.38 -34.42 -4.57
C THR A 13 7.12 -33.39 -5.41
N ILE A 14 6.43 -32.83 -6.40
CA ILE A 14 6.83 -31.55 -6.97
C ILE A 14 6.63 -30.55 -5.83
N LEU A 15 7.70 -30.32 -5.05
CA LEU A 15 7.80 -29.18 -4.16
C LEU A 15 7.72 -27.94 -5.06
N PHE A 16 6.58 -27.25 -5.05
CA PHE A 16 6.54 -25.88 -5.56
C PHE A 16 7.55 -25.07 -4.75
N ALA A 17 8.41 -24.33 -5.46
CA ALA A 17 9.32 -23.37 -4.88
C ALA A 17 8.53 -22.39 -4.00
N GLN A 18 8.83 -22.32 -2.70
CA GLN A 18 8.23 -21.34 -1.80
C GLN A 18 9.05 -20.05 -1.87
N ASP A 19 8.45 -18.99 -2.43
CA ASP A 19 8.95 -17.62 -2.47
C ASP A 19 8.22 -16.75 -1.43
N PHE A 20 8.24 -15.41 -1.57
CA PHE A 20 7.59 -14.52 -0.61
C PHE A 20 6.08 -14.34 -0.84
N SER A 21 5.45 -15.13 -1.72
CA SER A 21 4.00 -15.05 -1.95
C SER A 21 3.21 -15.16 -0.64
N GLY A 22 2.37 -14.16 -0.37
CA GLY A 22 1.56 -14.07 0.84
C GLY A 22 2.26 -13.45 2.06
N ILE A 23 3.56 -13.13 1.96
CA ILE A 23 4.32 -12.47 3.04
C ILE A 23 4.25 -10.95 2.86
N LYS A 24 3.88 -10.24 3.93
CA LYS A 24 3.80 -8.78 4.03
C LYS A 24 4.97 -8.23 4.84
N ILE A 25 5.78 -7.36 4.24
CA ILE A 25 6.93 -6.74 4.90
C ILE A 25 6.77 -5.22 4.87
N TYR A 26 7.04 -4.58 6.01
CA TYR A 26 7.12 -3.12 6.09
C TYR A 26 8.58 -2.69 6.17
N ILE A 27 8.99 -1.76 5.31
CA ILE A 27 10.33 -1.16 5.29
C ILE A 27 10.21 0.29 5.76
N ASN A 28 11.03 0.66 6.74
CA ASN A 28 11.17 2.05 7.16
C ASN A 28 12.60 2.54 6.87
N PRO A 29 12.83 3.39 5.84
CA PRO A 29 14.15 3.93 5.53
C PRO A 29 14.65 5.05 6.45
N GLY A 30 14.16 5.14 7.70
CA GLY A 30 14.47 6.24 8.61
C GLY A 30 13.85 7.58 8.19
N HIS A 31 14.36 8.67 8.77
CA HIS A 31 13.86 10.04 8.54
C HIS A 31 14.08 10.51 7.09
N GLY A 32 13.24 11.45 6.65
CA GLY A 32 13.32 12.09 5.34
C GLY A 32 13.95 13.49 5.39
N GLY A 33 14.52 13.91 4.26
CA GLY A 33 15.09 15.26 4.09
C GLY A 33 16.51 15.41 4.61
N ASN A 34 17.21 16.41 4.05
CA ASN A 34 18.59 16.75 4.40
C ASN A 34 18.61 17.79 5.55
N ASP A 35 17.81 17.60 6.59
CA ASP A 35 17.74 18.50 7.74
C ASP A 35 18.93 18.23 8.69
N PRO A 36 19.87 19.18 8.88
CA PRO A 36 21.02 18.99 9.77
C PRO A 36 20.68 18.76 11.25
N ALA A 37 19.43 18.98 11.67
CA ALA A 37 19.00 18.78 13.06
C ALA A 37 18.74 17.30 13.40
N ASN A 38 18.31 16.49 12.44
CA ASN A 38 17.94 15.08 12.60
C ASN A 38 18.70 14.14 11.62
N ASP A 39 19.23 14.66 10.51
CA ASP A 39 20.07 13.97 9.54
C ASP A 39 21.55 14.34 9.72
N ARG A 40 22.43 13.44 9.29
CA ARG A 40 23.88 13.55 9.46
C ARG A 40 24.59 13.68 8.13
N TYR A 41 25.04 14.89 7.86
CA TYR A 41 25.91 15.22 6.73
C TYR A 41 27.38 14.97 7.04
N ILE A 42 28.11 14.32 6.12
CA ILE A 42 29.57 14.17 6.17
C ILE A 42 30.21 15.07 5.10
N PRO A 43 30.77 16.23 5.47
CA PRO A 43 31.31 17.20 4.52
C PRO A 43 32.41 16.66 3.61
N GLU A 44 33.22 15.72 4.10
CA GLU A 44 34.35 15.15 3.36
C GLU A 44 33.92 14.30 2.16
N THR A 45 32.71 13.75 2.19
CA THR A 45 32.20 12.82 1.18
C THR A 45 30.96 13.33 0.46
N GLY A 46 30.24 14.29 1.06
CA GLY A 46 28.92 14.71 0.60
C GLY A 46 27.79 13.77 1.04
N PHE A 47 28.07 12.82 1.93
CA PHE A 47 27.12 11.79 2.36
C PHE A 47 26.01 12.37 3.24
N TRP A 48 24.78 11.93 2.98
CA TRP A 48 23.60 12.10 3.84
C TRP A 48 23.04 10.73 4.25
N GLU A 49 22.69 10.58 5.53
CA GLU A 49 22.16 9.32 6.05
C GLU A 49 20.77 9.02 5.49
N SER A 50 19.89 10.02 5.42
CA SER A 50 18.53 9.87 4.89
C SER A 50 18.51 9.32 3.45
N GLU A 51 19.38 9.84 2.58
CA GLU A 51 19.49 9.44 1.18
C GLU A 51 20.02 8.00 1.05
N SER A 52 21.02 7.65 1.85
CA SER A 52 21.61 6.31 1.90
C SER A 52 20.59 5.26 2.34
N ASN A 53 19.86 5.54 3.43
CA ASN A 53 18.85 4.62 3.94
C ASN A 53 17.69 4.47 2.95
N LEU A 54 17.25 5.56 2.31
CA LEU A 54 16.24 5.51 1.25
C LEU A 54 16.67 4.64 0.08
N THR A 55 17.89 4.83 -0.41
CA THR A 55 18.43 4.04 -1.53
C THR A 55 18.39 2.54 -1.22
N LYS A 56 18.79 2.16 0.00
CA LYS A 56 18.76 0.76 0.47
C LYS A 56 17.33 0.24 0.57
N GLY A 57 16.43 1.03 1.14
CA GLY A 57 15.02 0.67 1.31
C GLY A 57 14.29 0.46 0.00
N LEU A 58 14.47 1.37 -0.97
CA LEU A 58 13.88 1.25 -2.31
C LEU A 58 14.39 0.01 -3.06
N TYR A 59 15.70 -0.26 -3.01
CA TYR A 59 16.24 -1.46 -3.66
C TYR A 59 15.78 -2.74 -2.98
N LEU A 60 15.69 -2.76 -1.64
CA LEU A 60 15.14 -3.89 -0.89
C LEU A 60 13.67 -4.13 -1.24
N MET A 61 12.87 -3.06 -1.38
CA MET A 61 11.47 -3.13 -1.82
C MET A 61 11.36 -3.79 -3.19
N GLU A 62 12.15 -3.34 -4.17
CA GLU A 62 12.19 -3.91 -5.52
C GLU A 62 12.53 -5.40 -5.48
N LEU A 63 13.56 -5.78 -4.72
CA LEU A 63 13.97 -7.18 -4.58
C LEU A 63 12.88 -8.05 -3.95
N LEU A 64 12.25 -7.59 -2.86
CA LEU A 64 11.19 -8.32 -2.19
C LEU A 64 9.94 -8.47 -3.09
N GLN A 65 9.54 -7.42 -3.80
CA GLN A 65 8.42 -7.45 -4.75
C GLN A 65 8.72 -8.38 -5.94
N LYS A 66 9.96 -8.38 -6.45
CA LYS A 66 10.41 -9.30 -7.51
C LYS A 66 10.30 -10.77 -7.07
N HIS A 67 10.36 -11.04 -5.77
CA HIS A 67 10.14 -12.36 -5.19
C HIS A 67 8.72 -12.55 -4.60
N HIS A 68 7.77 -11.71 -5.01
CA HIS A 68 6.33 -11.77 -4.74
C HIS A 68 5.90 -11.44 -3.30
N ALA A 69 6.75 -10.75 -2.53
CA ALA A 69 6.32 -10.16 -1.25
C ALA A 69 5.34 -8.99 -1.50
N THR A 70 4.37 -8.83 -0.60
CA THR A 70 3.66 -7.55 -0.47
C THR A 70 4.51 -6.62 0.39
N VAL A 71 4.91 -5.47 -0.15
CA VAL A 71 5.83 -4.57 0.54
C VAL A 71 5.19 -3.21 0.75
N TYR A 72 5.29 -2.71 1.97
CA TYR A 72 4.93 -1.34 2.36
C TYR A 72 6.21 -0.59 2.72
N ILE A 73 6.26 0.71 2.41
CA ILE A 73 7.42 1.55 2.71
C ILE A 73 6.96 2.91 3.23
N SER A 74 7.59 3.41 4.29
CA SER A 74 7.17 4.68 4.92
C SER A 74 7.42 5.91 4.07
N ARG A 75 8.37 5.86 3.13
CA ARG A 75 8.67 6.95 2.19
C ARG A 75 9.38 6.44 0.93
N THR A 76 9.14 7.12 -0.18
CA THR A 76 9.79 6.83 -1.48
C THR A 76 10.63 7.99 -2.00
N GLN A 77 10.55 9.16 -1.36
CA GLN A 77 11.32 10.36 -1.66
C GLN A 77 12.11 10.82 -0.42
N ASN A 78 13.04 11.75 -0.62
CA ASN A 78 13.89 12.28 0.44
C ASN A 78 13.60 13.76 0.73
N ARG A 79 12.34 14.08 1.04
CA ARG A 79 11.92 15.45 1.37
C ARG A 79 11.66 15.58 2.87
N GLU A 80 11.67 16.81 3.38
CA GLU A 80 11.39 17.06 4.81
C GLU A 80 9.96 16.63 5.19
N GLU A 81 8.99 16.77 4.28
CA GLU A 81 7.61 16.30 4.51
C GLU A 81 7.48 14.77 4.61
N ASP A 82 8.48 14.02 4.16
CA ASP A 82 8.53 12.56 4.25
C ASP A 82 9.10 12.07 5.61
N ASP A 83 9.53 12.98 6.51
CA ASP A 83 9.93 12.65 7.87
C ASP A 83 8.71 12.40 8.78
N LEU A 84 8.13 11.21 8.64
CA LEU A 84 6.93 10.84 9.37
C LEU A 84 7.19 10.68 10.87
N PRO A 85 6.25 11.11 11.75
CA PRO A 85 6.33 10.82 13.17
C PRO A 85 6.47 9.32 13.43
N LEU A 86 7.36 8.92 14.35
CA LEU A 86 7.63 7.51 14.64
C LEU A 86 6.36 6.71 15.00
N SER A 87 5.41 7.32 15.71
CA SER A 87 4.13 6.69 16.04
C SER A 87 3.26 6.42 14.81
N GLN A 88 3.36 7.26 13.77
CA GLN A 88 2.64 7.06 12.51
C GLN A 88 3.23 5.89 11.73
N ILE A 89 4.55 5.72 11.76
CA ILE A 89 5.23 4.57 11.11
C ILE A 89 4.77 3.26 11.78
N ASP A 90 4.75 3.21 13.11
CA ASP A 90 4.24 2.05 13.85
C ASP A 90 2.76 1.77 13.53
N GLU A 91 1.93 2.83 13.52
CA GLU A 91 0.50 2.74 13.22
C GLU A 91 0.25 2.23 11.79
N ASP A 92 1.02 2.70 10.81
CA ASP A 92 0.89 2.28 9.42
C ASP A 92 1.30 0.82 9.23
N ALA A 93 2.40 0.39 9.85
CA ALA A 93 2.82 -1.01 9.83
C ALA A 93 1.78 -1.94 10.47
N ASN A 94 1.20 -1.52 11.60
CA ASN A 94 0.13 -2.25 12.28
C ASN A 94 -1.15 -2.31 11.46
N ALA A 95 -1.54 -1.21 10.81
CA ALA A 95 -2.76 -1.12 10.00
C ALA A 95 -2.71 -2.07 8.80
N HIS A 96 -1.53 -2.25 8.21
CA HIS A 96 -1.31 -3.18 7.10
C HIS A 96 -1.17 -4.65 7.53
N ASN A 97 -1.18 -4.93 8.83
CA ASN A 97 -1.00 -6.26 9.42
C ASN A 97 0.19 -7.00 8.80
N VAL A 98 1.35 -6.34 8.77
CA VAL A 98 2.55 -6.92 8.18
C VAL A 98 3.10 -8.06 9.04
N ASP A 99 3.71 -9.06 8.38
CA ASP A 99 4.35 -10.19 9.06
C ASP A 99 5.66 -9.80 9.74
N TYR A 100 6.35 -8.79 9.18
CA TYR A 100 7.61 -8.30 9.73
C TYR A 100 7.85 -6.83 9.40
N PHE A 101 8.36 -6.08 10.38
CA PHE A 101 8.77 -4.68 10.24
C PHE A 101 10.29 -4.53 10.27
N HIS A 102 10.88 -3.77 9.35
CA HIS A 102 12.31 -3.49 9.36
C HIS A 102 12.65 -2.01 9.13
N SER A 103 13.38 -1.41 10.07
CA SER A 103 13.90 -0.04 9.96
C SER A 103 15.38 -0.04 9.57
N ILE A 104 15.72 0.68 8.51
CA ILE A 104 17.08 0.77 7.97
C ILE A 104 17.71 2.09 8.39
N HIS A 105 18.85 2.00 9.07
CA HIS A 105 19.63 3.13 9.56
C HIS A 105 21.14 2.90 9.33
N SER A 106 21.91 3.95 9.59
CA SER A 106 23.37 3.90 9.70
C SER A 106 23.79 4.47 11.06
N ASN A 107 24.97 4.09 11.54
CA ASN A 107 25.47 4.45 12.87
C ASN A 107 26.42 5.65 12.83
N ALA A 108 26.64 6.27 13.98
CA ALA A 108 27.69 7.27 14.18
C ALA A 108 28.31 7.19 15.58
N HIS A 109 29.11 8.19 15.92
CA HIS A 109 29.88 8.29 17.16
C HIS A 109 30.96 7.20 17.31
N ASN A 110 31.41 6.62 16.20
CA ASN A 110 32.58 5.75 16.16
C ASN A 110 33.38 5.93 14.86
N ALA A 111 34.04 7.08 14.75
CA ALA A 111 34.86 7.45 13.61
C ALA A 111 36.12 6.58 13.34
N THR A 112 36.28 5.42 14.01
CA THR A 112 37.50 4.60 13.93
C THR A 112 37.30 3.19 13.38
N VAL A 113 36.08 2.63 13.44
CA VAL A 113 35.78 1.24 13.05
C VAL A 113 34.35 1.14 12.48
N ASN A 114 34.03 0.07 11.74
CA ASN A 114 32.67 -0.24 11.31
C ASN A 114 32.23 -1.63 11.80
N TYR A 115 30.95 -1.73 12.15
CA TYR A 115 30.23 -2.97 12.43
C TYR A 115 28.72 -2.66 12.46
N PRO A 116 27.84 -3.59 12.06
CA PRO A 116 26.41 -3.46 12.18
C PRO A 116 25.98 -3.61 13.65
N LEU A 117 24.90 -2.92 13.99
CA LEU A 117 24.14 -3.09 15.22
C LEU A 117 22.70 -3.41 14.84
N LEU A 118 22.14 -4.46 15.44
CA LEU A 118 20.72 -4.80 15.29
C LEU A 118 20.02 -4.54 16.62
N LEU A 119 18.89 -3.85 16.56
CA LEU A 119 18.05 -3.51 17.70
C LEU A 119 16.65 -4.12 17.53
N PHE A 120 16.13 -4.71 18.60
CA PHE A 120 14.75 -5.21 18.68
C PHE A 120 14.09 -4.74 19.97
N ARG A 121 12.77 -4.74 20.03
CA ARG A 121 12.04 -4.31 21.22
C ARG A 121 12.20 -5.30 22.39
N GLY A 122 12.67 -4.83 23.54
CA GLY A 122 12.75 -5.62 24.77
C GLY A 122 14.11 -5.58 25.47
N TYR A 123 14.31 -6.47 26.44
CA TYR A 123 15.64 -6.73 27.01
C TYR A 123 16.38 -7.80 26.22
N ASP A 124 17.71 -7.81 26.27
CA ASP A 124 18.55 -8.82 25.60
C ASP A 124 18.12 -10.26 25.92
N ASN A 125 17.74 -10.52 27.17
CA ASN A 125 17.34 -11.83 27.67
C ASN A 125 15.81 -12.01 27.77
N ASP A 126 15.03 -10.97 27.47
CA ASP A 126 13.56 -10.96 27.55
C ASP A 126 12.99 -10.08 26.43
N PRO A 127 13.06 -10.54 25.16
CA PRO A 127 12.54 -9.81 24.02
C PRO A 127 11.01 -9.77 24.03
N VAL A 128 10.41 -8.65 23.65
CA VAL A 128 8.93 -8.57 23.49
C VAL A 128 8.47 -9.53 22.40
N PHE A 129 9.21 -9.61 21.31
CA PHE A 129 9.00 -10.57 20.23
C PHE A 129 10.27 -11.44 20.09
N PRO A 130 10.25 -12.71 20.54
CA PRO A 130 11.40 -13.62 20.41
C PRO A 130 11.89 -13.75 18.96
N ASP A 131 10.98 -13.70 17.99
CA ASP A 131 11.31 -13.75 16.58
C ASP A 131 12.07 -12.52 16.07
N ALA A 132 11.86 -11.34 16.66
CA ALA A 132 12.64 -10.14 16.32
C ALA A 132 14.10 -10.31 16.72
N LYS A 133 14.36 -10.92 17.90
CA LYS A 133 15.72 -11.29 18.31
C LYS A 133 16.33 -12.32 17.35
N ARG A 134 15.59 -13.38 16.99
CA ARG A 134 16.05 -14.41 16.05
C ARG A 134 16.41 -13.80 14.68
N MET A 135 15.55 -12.97 14.12
CA MET A 135 15.80 -12.29 12.85
C MET A 135 16.96 -11.29 12.97
N GLY A 136 17.07 -10.55 14.07
CA GLY A 136 18.23 -9.70 14.36
C GLY A 136 19.55 -10.47 14.34
N SER A 137 19.59 -11.69 14.88
CA SER A 137 20.77 -12.56 14.82
C SER A 137 21.10 -13.03 13.41
N ILE A 138 20.08 -13.41 12.64
CA ILE A 138 20.24 -13.81 11.23
C ILE A 138 20.80 -12.63 10.43
N MET A 139 20.18 -11.45 10.59
CA MET A 139 20.53 -10.25 9.85
C MET A 139 21.91 -9.72 10.19
N PHE A 140 22.26 -9.70 11.48
CA PHE A 140 23.62 -9.38 11.91
C PHE A 140 24.62 -10.31 11.20
N ASN A 141 24.35 -11.61 11.11
CA ASN A 141 25.28 -12.56 10.49
C ASN A 141 25.45 -12.34 8.98
N GLU A 142 24.39 -12.03 8.24
CA GLU A 142 24.48 -11.73 6.81
C GLU A 142 25.19 -10.40 6.56
N MET A 143 24.84 -9.34 7.29
CA MET A 143 25.54 -8.04 7.21
C MET A 143 27.01 -8.16 7.61
N ASN A 144 27.30 -8.93 8.67
CA ASN A 144 28.66 -9.18 9.14
C ASN A 144 29.52 -9.86 8.07
N LYS A 145 28.97 -10.85 7.36
CA LYS A 145 29.67 -11.53 6.26
C LYS A 145 29.96 -10.56 5.13
N ALA A 146 29.01 -9.70 4.77
CA ALA A 146 29.19 -8.66 3.78
C ALA A 146 30.33 -7.72 4.22
N ASP A 147 30.14 -6.99 5.32
CA ASP A 147 30.95 -5.82 5.64
C ASP A 147 32.40 -6.10 6.03
N ARG A 148 32.66 -7.20 6.74
CA ARG A 148 34.01 -7.53 7.25
C ARG A 148 35.07 -7.71 6.16
N GLN A 149 34.70 -7.83 4.90
CA GLN A 149 35.64 -8.05 3.80
C GLN A 149 36.35 -6.79 3.33
N TRP A 150 35.81 -5.61 3.65
CA TRP A 150 36.38 -4.33 3.21
C TRP A 150 36.61 -3.36 4.36
N THR A 151 35.88 -3.44 5.47
CA THR A 151 35.94 -2.44 6.55
C THR A 151 36.70 -2.93 7.80
N TYR A 152 37.20 -2.00 8.63
CA TYR A 152 37.87 -2.40 9.88
C TYR A 152 36.86 -2.75 10.95
N TRP A 153 36.95 -3.99 11.39
CA TRP A 153 36.06 -4.54 12.40
C TRP A 153 36.87 -5.28 13.48
N PRO A 154 37.00 -4.73 14.71
CA PRO A 154 37.81 -5.34 15.77
C PRO A 154 37.06 -6.40 16.61
N TYR A 155 35.73 -6.39 16.61
CA TYR A 155 34.90 -7.27 17.42
C TYR A 155 34.63 -8.63 16.76
N SER A 156 34.61 -9.69 17.56
CA SER A 156 34.26 -11.06 17.13
C SER A 156 32.87 -11.51 17.62
N TRP A 157 32.17 -10.68 18.38
CA TRP A 157 30.89 -11.01 19.02
C TRP A 157 29.70 -10.42 18.25
N GLU A 158 28.52 -11.00 18.48
CA GLU A 158 27.25 -10.60 17.86
C GLU A 158 26.65 -9.37 18.53
N ASN A 159 26.40 -8.30 17.77
CA ASN A 159 25.81 -7.07 18.28
C ASN A 159 24.33 -6.96 17.93
N ASN A 160 23.54 -7.88 18.49
CA ASN A 160 22.09 -7.90 18.41
C ASN A 160 21.51 -7.67 19.81
N ARG A 161 20.87 -6.52 20.04
CA ARG A 161 20.54 -6.03 21.38
C ARG A 161 19.07 -5.66 21.50
N GLY A 162 18.50 -5.90 22.68
CA GLY A 162 17.20 -5.35 23.04
C GLY A 162 17.32 -3.84 23.26
N ASP A 163 16.42 -3.05 22.71
CA ASP A 163 16.45 -1.58 22.77
C ASP A 163 16.35 -1.06 24.21
N TRP A 164 15.67 -1.76 25.13
CA TRP A 164 15.64 -1.42 26.55
C TRP A 164 16.96 -1.74 27.26
N SER A 165 17.65 -2.80 26.83
CA SER A 165 18.99 -3.13 27.32
C SER A 165 20.05 -2.15 26.80
N PHE A 166 19.91 -1.72 25.54
CA PHE A 166 20.83 -0.79 24.91
C PHE A 166 20.64 0.64 25.43
N TYR A 167 19.40 1.13 25.47
CA TYR A 167 19.03 2.44 25.99
C TYR A 167 18.43 2.35 27.40
N SER A 168 19.19 1.75 28.34
CA SER A 168 18.73 1.52 29.72
C SER A 168 18.18 2.77 30.43
N GLN A 169 18.68 3.96 30.08
CA GLN A 169 18.21 5.25 30.58
C GLN A 169 16.78 5.62 30.17
N TRP A 170 16.21 4.99 29.14
CA TRP A 170 14.83 5.21 28.68
C TRP A 170 13.84 4.21 29.28
N GLY A 171 14.32 3.28 30.12
CA GLY A 171 13.49 2.21 30.68
C GLY A 171 12.84 1.37 29.58
N THR A 172 11.55 1.08 29.73
CA THR A 172 10.76 0.33 28.75
C THR A 172 10.18 1.20 27.63
N SER A 173 10.55 2.49 27.56
CA SER A 173 10.13 3.36 26.46
C SER A 173 10.79 2.91 25.15
N GLY A 174 12.08 2.54 25.20
CA GLY A 174 12.82 2.03 24.04
C GLY A 174 12.81 2.96 22.82
N LEU A 175 13.13 2.40 21.66
CA LEU A 175 13.11 3.10 20.38
C LEU A 175 11.67 3.40 19.95
N GLY A 176 11.43 4.64 19.50
CA GLY A 176 10.09 5.09 19.11
C GLY A 176 9.51 4.30 17.94
N VAL A 177 10.32 3.95 16.95
CA VAL A 177 9.94 3.24 15.71
C VAL A 177 9.69 1.74 15.87
N LEU A 178 9.92 1.22 17.08
CA LEU A 178 9.58 -0.16 17.44
C LEU A 178 8.49 -0.17 18.51
N ARG A 179 8.00 0.99 18.95
CA ARG A 179 7.39 1.12 20.28
C ARG A 179 6.02 0.49 20.35
N TYR A 180 5.24 0.68 19.29
CA TYR A 180 3.85 0.28 19.25
C TYR A 180 3.58 -0.82 18.23
N LEU A 181 4.63 -1.42 17.66
CA LEU A 181 4.51 -2.56 16.75
C LEU A 181 3.78 -3.73 17.42
N THR A 182 2.81 -4.30 16.73
CA THR A 182 2.08 -5.50 17.15
C THR A 182 2.64 -6.80 16.56
N MET A 183 3.70 -6.69 15.76
CA MET A 183 4.44 -7.78 15.13
C MET A 183 5.94 -7.70 15.43
N PRO A 184 6.73 -8.75 15.14
CA PRO A 184 8.18 -8.68 15.23
C PRO A 184 8.77 -7.59 14.33
N GLY A 185 9.72 -6.82 14.87
CA GLY A 185 10.44 -5.83 14.08
C GLY A 185 11.85 -5.57 14.58
N THR A 186 12.72 -5.20 13.65
CA THR A 186 14.13 -4.88 13.92
C THR A 186 14.53 -3.56 13.29
N LEU A 187 15.42 -2.83 13.96
CA LEU A 187 16.18 -1.73 13.38
C LEU A 187 17.61 -2.19 13.13
N SER A 188 18.14 -1.97 11.93
CA SER A 188 19.56 -2.16 11.63
C SER A 188 20.27 -0.83 11.51
N GLU A 189 21.35 -0.67 12.25
CA GLU A 189 22.38 0.33 11.96
C GLU A 189 23.49 -0.38 11.21
N GLY A 190 23.40 -0.40 9.87
CA GLY A 190 24.22 -1.29 9.04
C GLY A 190 25.70 -0.91 9.00
N SER A 191 25.98 0.40 9.08
CA SER A 191 27.30 0.96 8.79
C SER A 191 27.54 2.26 9.57
N PHE A 192 28.74 2.48 10.11
CA PHE A 192 29.16 3.75 10.70
C PHE A 192 29.51 4.76 9.60
N HIS A 193 28.71 5.81 9.45
CA HIS A 193 28.92 6.83 8.42
C HIS A 193 29.94 7.91 8.85
N ASP A 194 30.24 8.05 10.14
CA ASP A 194 31.30 8.91 10.64
C ASP A 194 32.69 8.24 10.58
N TYR A 195 32.74 6.93 10.33
CA TYR A 195 33.96 6.26 9.91
C TYR A 195 34.24 6.56 8.43
N LEU A 196 35.08 7.57 8.18
CA LEU A 196 35.29 8.17 6.86
C LEU A 196 35.53 7.18 5.69
N PRO A 197 36.38 6.13 5.81
CA PRO A 197 36.50 5.12 4.74
C PRO A 197 35.18 4.44 4.36
N ASN A 198 34.30 4.24 5.34
CA ASN A 198 33.00 3.66 5.11
C ASN A 198 31.97 4.68 4.61
N SER A 199 32.09 5.96 4.99
CA SER A 199 31.35 7.05 4.36
C SER A 199 31.58 7.08 2.83
N PHE A 200 32.84 6.97 2.38
CA PHE A 200 33.14 6.86 0.96
C PHE A 200 32.48 5.64 0.31
N ARG A 201 32.50 4.47 0.96
CA ARG A 201 31.81 3.26 0.47
C ARG A 201 30.32 3.47 0.35
N LEU A 202 29.71 4.11 1.34
CA LEU A 202 28.30 4.45 1.33
C LEU A 202 27.94 5.49 0.26
N MET A 203 28.88 6.14 -0.43
CA MET A 203 28.59 6.90 -1.65
C MET A 203 28.39 6.02 -2.88
N SER A 204 28.86 4.77 -2.86
CA SER A 204 28.62 3.81 -3.93
C SER A 204 27.19 3.25 -3.83
N ILE A 205 26.39 3.45 -4.88
CA ILE A 205 25.05 2.86 -4.98
C ILE A 205 25.13 1.33 -4.87
N ASP A 206 26.10 0.70 -5.52
CA ASP A 206 26.28 -0.75 -5.50
C ASP A 206 26.65 -1.28 -4.11
N TYR A 207 27.37 -0.49 -3.31
CA TYR A 207 27.61 -0.82 -1.90
C TYR A 207 26.31 -0.79 -1.07
N ARG A 208 25.49 0.26 -1.25
CA ARG A 208 24.17 0.35 -0.61
C ARG A 208 23.28 -0.84 -1.00
N LYS A 209 23.26 -1.18 -2.29
CA LYS A 209 22.54 -2.35 -2.82
C LYS A 209 23.05 -3.66 -2.22
N HIS A 210 24.35 -3.78 -1.99
CA HIS A 210 24.93 -4.97 -1.37
C HIS A 210 24.43 -5.19 0.07
N GLU A 211 24.28 -4.12 0.85
CA GLU A 211 23.64 -4.18 2.17
C GLU A 211 22.16 -4.62 2.06
N SER A 212 21.40 -4.12 1.08
CA SER A 212 20.02 -4.57 0.83
C SER A 212 19.93 -6.06 0.47
N ILE A 213 20.87 -6.59 -0.32
CA ILE A 213 20.95 -8.02 -0.62
C ILE A 213 21.22 -8.84 0.65
N ALA A 214 22.07 -8.36 1.55
CA ALA A 214 22.28 -9.01 2.85
C ALA A 214 20.99 -9.04 3.68
N ILE A 215 20.19 -7.96 3.67
CA ILE A 215 18.88 -7.91 4.32
C ILE A 215 17.89 -8.90 3.67
N LEU A 216 17.81 -8.95 2.34
CA LEU A 216 16.97 -9.92 1.62
C LEU A 216 17.31 -11.36 2.00
N ARG A 217 18.60 -11.72 2.02
CA ARG A 217 19.07 -13.06 2.40
C ARG A 217 18.66 -13.42 3.83
N SER A 218 18.65 -12.42 4.70
CA SER A 218 18.20 -12.57 6.09
C SER A 218 16.71 -12.92 6.15
N PHE A 219 15.88 -12.24 5.35
CA PHE A 219 14.46 -12.56 5.22
C PHE A 219 14.21 -13.96 4.64
N ILE A 220 14.92 -14.33 3.58
CA ILE A 220 14.87 -15.69 2.99
C ILE A 220 15.17 -16.74 4.07
N GLN A 221 16.24 -16.54 4.85
CA GLN A 221 16.62 -17.47 5.92
C GLN A 221 15.60 -17.48 7.07
N TYR A 222 15.05 -16.33 7.45
CA TYR A 222 14.09 -16.21 8.55
C TYR A 222 12.77 -16.94 8.25
N PHE A 223 12.21 -16.70 7.05
CA PHE A 223 10.97 -17.33 6.59
C PHE A 223 11.16 -18.76 6.05
N GLY A 224 12.40 -19.23 5.92
CA GLY A 224 12.70 -20.60 5.44
C GLY A 224 12.43 -20.80 3.95
N LEU A 225 12.60 -19.74 3.16
CA LEU A 225 12.28 -19.71 1.73
C LEU A 225 13.40 -20.32 0.87
N GLN A 226 13.09 -20.53 -0.41
CA GLN A 226 14.11 -20.97 -1.36
C GLN A 226 15.25 -19.95 -1.46
N SER A 227 16.48 -20.45 -1.37
CA SER A 227 17.68 -19.63 -1.58
C SER A 227 17.74 -19.08 -3.00
N LEU A 228 18.31 -17.88 -3.15
CA LEU A 228 18.57 -17.29 -4.45
C LEU A 228 19.39 -18.24 -5.33
N PRO A 229 19.02 -18.44 -6.61
CA PRO A 229 19.70 -19.41 -7.49
C PRO A 229 21.09 -18.95 -7.91
N ASP A 230 21.37 -17.65 -7.79
CA ASP A 230 22.59 -16.98 -8.20
C ASP A 230 23.34 -16.37 -7.00
N GLY A 231 24.61 -16.02 -7.24
CA GLY A 231 25.49 -15.37 -6.30
C GLY A 231 25.82 -13.93 -6.71
N VAL A 232 26.63 -13.29 -5.87
CA VAL A 232 27.21 -11.96 -6.12
C VAL A 232 28.73 -12.08 -6.15
N VAL A 233 29.40 -11.39 -7.07
CA VAL A 233 30.85 -11.17 -7.01
C VAL A 233 31.10 -9.70 -6.66
N ALA A 234 31.74 -9.42 -5.53
CA ALA A 234 32.01 -8.05 -5.10
C ALA A 234 33.45 -7.89 -4.61
N GLY A 235 33.95 -6.66 -4.59
CA GLY A 235 35.30 -6.40 -4.09
C GLY A 235 35.67 -4.93 -4.09
N ILE A 236 36.90 -4.65 -3.67
CA ILE A 236 37.51 -3.32 -3.72
C ILE A 236 38.77 -3.30 -4.57
N ILE A 237 38.99 -2.21 -5.31
CA ILE A 237 40.19 -1.97 -6.10
C ILE A 237 40.97 -0.80 -5.49
N ARG A 238 42.20 -1.07 -5.03
CA ARG A 238 43.06 -0.09 -4.36
C ARG A 238 44.49 -0.12 -4.91
N SER A 239 45.23 0.96 -4.70
CA SER A 239 46.67 1.01 -4.91
C SER A 239 47.39 0.14 -3.88
N LYS A 240 48.36 -0.66 -4.32
CA LYS A 240 49.22 -1.45 -3.44
C LYS A 240 50.21 -0.58 -2.67
N THR A 241 50.72 0.48 -3.30
CA THR A 241 51.82 1.30 -2.78
C THR A 241 51.36 2.63 -2.22
N GLU A 242 50.38 3.30 -2.82
CA GLU A 242 49.91 4.61 -2.37
C GLU A 242 48.89 4.51 -1.25
N ASN A 243 49.00 5.44 -0.31
CA ASN A 243 48.01 5.61 0.75
C ASN A 243 47.07 6.78 0.43
N VAL A 244 45.93 6.83 1.10
CA VAL A 244 44.99 7.96 1.02
C VAL A 244 45.65 9.27 1.48
N SER A 245 45.21 10.39 0.91
CA SER A 245 45.79 11.72 1.17
C SER A 245 45.14 12.48 2.33
N TYR A 246 43.97 12.04 2.80
CA TYR A 246 43.25 12.68 3.89
C TYR A 246 43.69 12.13 5.26
N SER A 247 43.68 12.99 6.28
CA SER A 247 43.96 12.62 7.68
C SER A 247 42.68 12.10 8.32
N TYR A 248 42.71 10.92 8.95
CA TYR A 248 41.57 10.40 9.72
C TYR A 248 42.04 9.59 10.94
N ASN A 249 41.22 9.57 11.99
CA ASN A 249 41.54 8.89 13.25
C ASN A 249 41.55 7.37 13.05
N TYR A 250 42.73 6.79 12.98
CA TYR A 250 42.92 5.36 12.73
C TYR A 250 43.18 4.61 14.02
N ASN A 251 42.40 3.55 14.27
CA ASN A 251 42.83 2.46 15.14
C ASN A 251 43.69 1.50 14.31
N SER A 252 44.81 1.04 14.87
CA SER A 252 45.95 0.46 14.15
C SER A 252 45.70 -0.84 13.33
N GLY A 253 44.45 -1.31 13.19
CA GLY A 253 44.08 -2.68 12.84
C GLY A 253 43.61 -3.02 11.42
N LEU A 254 43.63 -2.13 10.41
CA LEU A 254 43.50 -2.52 9.00
C LEU A 254 44.57 -1.95 8.04
N PRO A 255 45.29 -2.80 7.29
CA PRO A 255 46.22 -2.37 6.25
C PRO A 255 45.56 -1.88 4.94
N ASN A 256 44.25 -2.01 4.73
CA ASN A 256 43.61 -1.76 3.42
C ASN A 256 42.92 -0.39 3.29
N ASP A 257 42.26 0.11 4.34
CA ASP A 257 41.55 1.41 4.29
C ASP A 257 42.50 2.61 4.24
N LYS A 258 43.76 2.38 4.61
CA LYS A 258 44.85 3.34 4.36
C LYS A 258 45.25 3.41 2.89
N LYS A 259 44.93 2.41 2.06
CA LYS A 259 45.32 2.37 0.65
C LYS A 259 44.39 3.20 -0.20
N LYS A 260 44.97 3.95 -1.14
CA LYS A 260 44.22 4.80 -2.07
C LYS A 260 43.27 3.95 -2.90
N ALA A 261 41.97 4.24 -2.85
CA ALA A 261 41.00 3.63 -3.76
C ALA A 261 41.23 4.10 -5.19
N LEU A 262 40.99 3.21 -6.17
CA LEU A 262 41.12 3.54 -7.58
C LEU A 262 39.73 3.82 -8.17
N ASN A 263 39.49 5.09 -8.51
CA ASN A 263 38.30 5.53 -9.23
C ASN A 263 38.43 5.16 -10.70
N PHE A 264 37.30 4.89 -11.35
CA PHE A 264 37.24 4.47 -12.75
C PHE A 264 38.12 3.27 -13.10
N ALA A 265 38.43 2.42 -12.11
CA ALA A 265 39.09 1.16 -12.36
C ALA A 265 38.08 0.14 -12.90
N ARG A 266 38.51 -0.64 -13.88
CA ARG A 266 37.74 -1.68 -14.55
C ARG A 266 37.92 -3.01 -13.83
N ALA A 267 36.81 -3.64 -13.45
CA ALA A 267 36.76 -5.07 -13.11
C ALA A 267 36.10 -5.82 -14.28
N ARG A 268 36.69 -6.92 -14.73
CA ARG A 268 36.14 -7.78 -15.78
C ARG A 268 35.97 -9.20 -15.27
N LEU A 269 34.74 -9.71 -15.32
CA LEU A 269 34.37 -11.04 -14.85
C LEU A 269 34.35 -12.03 -16.01
N ILE A 270 35.10 -13.13 -15.89
CA ILE A 270 35.26 -14.16 -16.92
C ILE A 270 34.98 -15.53 -16.30
N PRO A 271 34.17 -16.41 -16.93
CA PRO A 271 33.47 -16.23 -18.20
C PRO A 271 32.32 -15.21 -18.14
N GLY A 272 31.81 -14.80 -19.30
CA GLY A 272 30.67 -13.88 -19.43
C GLY A 272 31.05 -12.45 -19.89
N ASP A 273 32.32 -12.08 -19.78
CA ASP A 273 32.88 -10.79 -20.21
C ASP A 273 32.12 -9.57 -19.67
N ARG A 274 31.55 -9.71 -18.46
CA ARG A 274 30.85 -8.62 -17.78
C ARG A 274 31.88 -7.63 -17.26
N ILE A 275 31.68 -6.35 -17.54
CA ILE A 275 32.59 -5.28 -17.17
C ILE A 275 31.89 -4.36 -16.16
N TYR A 276 32.60 -4.01 -15.10
CA TYR A 276 32.21 -2.98 -14.14
C TYR A 276 33.31 -1.92 -14.08
N VAL A 277 32.94 -0.65 -13.93
CA VAL A 277 33.87 0.46 -13.75
C VAL A 277 33.53 1.17 -12.45
N THR A 278 34.51 1.32 -11.56
CA THR A 278 34.33 1.99 -10.25
C THR A 278 33.97 3.47 -10.43
N ASP A 279 33.19 4.00 -9.49
CA ASP A 279 32.75 5.40 -9.48
C ASP A 279 33.87 6.38 -9.08
N GLU A 280 33.50 7.65 -8.93
CA GLU A 280 34.40 8.76 -8.58
C GLU A 280 34.49 9.07 -7.08
N HIS A 281 33.75 8.34 -6.25
CA HIS A 281 33.58 8.65 -4.84
C HIS A 281 34.66 8.03 -3.93
N ASN A 282 35.81 7.65 -4.47
CA ASN A 282 36.97 7.20 -3.69
C ASN A 282 36.72 5.95 -2.81
N ASN A 283 35.77 5.09 -3.18
CA ASN A 283 35.52 3.82 -2.48
C ASN A 283 36.24 2.63 -3.12
N GLY A 284 36.36 2.62 -4.46
CA GLY A 284 36.93 1.53 -5.24
C GLY A 284 36.08 0.25 -5.24
N PHE A 285 34.84 0.31 -4.78
CA PHE A 285 33.92 -0.84 -4.68
C PHE A 285 33.36 -1.20 -6.06
N PHE A 286 33.20 -2.50 -6.29
CA PHE A 286 32.50 -3.03 -7.45
C PHE A 286 31.64 -4.23 -7.08
N MET A 287 30.58 -4.44 -7.86
CA MET A 287 29.66 -5.57 -7.68
C MET A 287 29.14 -6.09 -9.03
N PHE A 288 29.10 -7.41 -9.17
CA PHE A 288 28.36 -8.13 -10.21
C PHE A 288 27.24 -8.93 -9.54
N GLU A 289 25.99 -8.55 -9.81
CA GLU A 289 24.80 -9.27 -9.34
C GLU A 289 24.40 -10.40 -10.30
N ASN A 290 23.56 -11.32 -9.84
CA ASN A 290 22.99 -12.41 -10.64
C ASN A 290 24.07 -13.24 -11.36
N VAL A 291 25.12 -13.64 -10.65
CA VAL A 291 26.22 -14.46 -11.19
C VAL A 291 25.94 -15.93 -10.91
N GLU A 292 25.82 -16.74 -11.95
CA GLU A 292 25.60 -18.18 -11.79
C GLU A 292 26.74 -18.86 -11.02
N PRO A 293 26.45 -19.89 -10.18
CA PRO A 293 27.48 -20.64 -9.48
C PRO A 293 28.53 -21.23 -10.43
N GLY A 294 29.81 -21.03 -10.11
CA GLY A 294 30.90 -21.42 -11.00
C GLY A 294 32.25 -20.83 -10.59
N VAL A 295 33.29 -21.10 -11.39
CA VAL A 295 34.63 -20.54 -11.17
C VAL A 295 34.84 -19.40 -12.16
N TYR A 296 35.21 -18.24 -11.62
CA TYR A 296 35.43 -17.02 -12.39
C TYR A 296 36.80 -16.42 -12.11
N SER A 297 37.34 -15.71 -13.09
CA SER A 297 38.46 -14.81 -12.94
C SER A 297 37.94 -13.37 -12.98
N VAL A 298 38.28 -12.58 -11.96
CA VAL A 298 38.06 -11.14 -11.92
C VAL A 298 39.37 -10.45 -12.27
N ILE A 299 39.44 -9.88 -13.47
CA ILE A 299 40.59 -9.12 -13.94
C ILE A 299 40.35 -7.65 -13.60
N MET A 300 41.16 -7.10 -12.70
CA MET A 300 41.09 -5.71 -12.26
C MET A 300 42.19 -4.90 -12.91
N ASP A 301 41.83 -3.74 -13.40
CA ASP A 301 42.69 -2.89 -14.20
C ASP A 301 42.33 -1.43 -13.92
N GLY A 302 43.29 -0.61 -13.52
CA GLY A 302 43.08 0.82 -13.30
C GLY A 302 44.21 1.62 -13.91
N GLY A 303 43.89 2.58 -14.76
CA GLY A 303 44.80 3.61 -15.29
C GLY A 303 46.29 3.30 -15.33
N GLU A 304 47.05 4.00 -14.49
CA GLU A 304 48.51 3.89 -14.35
C GLU A 304 48.95 2.67 -13.53
N TYR A 305 48.14 1.63 -13.38
CA TYR A 305 48.45 0.48 -12.55
C TYR A 305 48.49 -0.81 -13.37
N ALA A 306 49.38 -1.73 -13.01
CA ALA A 306 49.43 -3.05 -13.61
C ALA A 306 48.14 -3.83 -13.28
N PRO A 307 47.50 -4.48 -14.26
CA PRO A 307 46.34 -5.31 -14.00
C PRO A 307 46.66 -6.45 -13.02
N ASP A 308 45.67 -6.83 -12.21
CA ASP A 308 45.72 -7.98 -11.31
C ASP A 308 44.54 -8.92 -11.61
N THR A 309 44.65 -10.19 -11.25
CA THR A 309 43.59 -11.18 -11.48
C THR A 309 43.36 -12.01 -10.24
N VAL A 310 42.11 -12.03 -9.78
CA VAL A 310 41.68 -12.86 -8.64
C VAL A 310 40.73 -13.93 -9.15
N GLN A 311 41.02 -15.20 -8.84
CA GLN A 311 40.04 -16.27 -9.04
C GLN A 311 39.06 -16.34 -7.88
N VAL A 312 37.78 -16.48 -8.19
CA VAL A 312 36.71 -16.65 -7.23
C VAL A 312 35.81 -17.82 -7.62
N THR A 313 35.38 -18.58 -6.61
CA THR A 313 34.28 -19.55 -6.78
C THR A 313 33.00 -18.89 -6.31
N VAL A 314 32.03 -18.80 -7.21
CA VAL A 314 30.69 -18.24 -6.97
C VAL A 314 29.77 -19.34 -6.49
N TYR A 315 29.01 -19.04 -5.43
CA TYR A 315 27.99 -19.92 -4.87
C TYR A 315 26.64 -19.21 -4.90
N ALA A 316 25.58 -19.98 -5.11
CA ALA A 316 24.21 -19.50 -4.99
C ALA A 316 23.96 -18.89 -3.61
N ASN A 317 23.19 -17.82 -3.56
CA ASN A 317 22.79 -17.11 -2.35
C ASN A 317 23.95 -16.63 -1.46
N ARG A 318 25.11 -16.33 -2.06
CA ARG A 318 26.31 -15.85 -1.34
C ARG A 318 27.05 -14.76 -2.11
N THR A 319 27.88 -14.03 -1.39
CA THR A 319 28.84 -13.10 -1.97
C THR A 319 30.21 -13.79 -2.04
N SER A 320 30.84 -13.74 -3.20
CA SER A 320 32.23 -14.14 -3.43
C SER A 320 33.10 -12.90 -3.60
N TYR A 321 34.23 -12.86 -2.91
CA TYR A 321 35.01 -11.62 -2.74
C TYR A 321 36.26 -11.60 -3.62
N ALA A 322 36.47 -10.50 -4.33
CA ALA A 322 37.61 -10.28 -5.23
C ALA A 322 38.28 -8.92 -4.97
N ASN A 323 39.16 -8.84 -3.97
CA ASN A 323 39.86 -7.59 -3.65
C ASN A 323 41.16 -7.47 -4.48
N GLY A 324 41.35 -6.32 -5.13
CA GLY A 324 42.53 -6.02 -5.96
C GLY A 324 43.42 -4.94 -5.34
N PHE A 325 44.72 -5.22 -5.27
CA PHE A 325 45.75 -4.26 -4.84
C PHE A 325 46.77 -4.07 -5.95
N LEU A 326 46.52 -3.08 -6.81
CA LEU A 326 47.23 -2.91 -8.07
C LEU A 326 48.52 -2.11 -7.85
N GLU A 327 49.59 -2.53 -8.53
CA GLU A 327 50.92 -1.90 -8.46
C GLU A 327 50.99 -0.74 -9.47
N LYS A 328 51.44 0.44 -9.03
CA LYS A 328 51.57 1.60 -9.93
C LYS A 328 52.72 1.40 -10.91
N VAL A 329 52.51 1.72 -12.18
CA VAL A 329 53.47 1.60 -13.27
C VAL A 329 53.56 2.91 -14.06
N THR A 330 54.76 3.27 -14.53
CA THR A 330 55.01 4.57 -15.18
C THR A 330 54.81 4.55 -16.70
N ASN A 331 54.78 3.37 -17.32
CA ASN A 331 54.84 3.20 -18.78
C ASN A 331 53.61 2.52 -19.38
N LYS A 332 52.45 2.62 -18.74
CA LYS A 332 51.22 2.01 -19.25
C LYS A 332 50.47 2.98 -20.15
N ALA A 333 50.17 2.55 -21.38
CA ALA A 333 49.39 3.34 -22.33
C ALA A 333 47.98 3.61 -21.79
N PRO A 334 47.38 4.79 -22.08
CA PRO A 334 45.96 5.00 -21.84
C PRO A 334 45.11 4.04 -22.68
N GLU A 335 43.93 3.72 -22.17
CA GLU A 335 42.89 2.92 -22.81
C GLU A 335 41.56 3.67 -22.75
N VAL A 336 40.65 3.42 -23.70
CA VAL A 336 39.25 3.84 -23.59
C VAL A 336 38.51 2.75 -22.82
N TYR A 337 37.97 3.09 -21.65
CA TYR A 337 37.26 2.15 -20.77
C TYR A 337 35.77 2.08 -21.10
N ARG A 338 35.14 3.21 -21.40
CA ARG A 338 33.71 3.31 -21.72
C ARG A 338 33.49 4.48 -22.66
N TYR A 339 32.42 4.39 -23.43
CA TYR A 339 31.78 5.53 -24.05
C TYR A 339 30.28 5.43 -23.77
N ASP A 340 29.61 6.55 -23.52
CA ASP A 340 28.17 6.57 -23.31
C ASP A 340 27.46 6.97 -24.59
N LEU A 341 27.13 5.96 -25.38
CA LEU A 341 26.06 5.94 -26.38
C LEU A 341 25.64 4.47 -26.46
N THR A 342 24.46 4.13 -25.93
CA THR A 342 24.00 2.76 -25.68
C THR A 342 24.35 1.82 -26.84
N ALA A 343 25.31 0.93 -26.58
CA ALA A 343 25.74 -0.07 -27.53
C ALA A 343 24.55 -1.01 -27.81
N ASN A 344 23.99 -0.86 -29.01
CA ASN A 344 22.89 -1.61 -29.66
C ASN A 344 21.55 -0.87 -29.86
N ASP A 345 21.39 0.41 -29.49
CA ASP A 345 20.08 1.06 -29.64
C ASP A 345 19.84 1.64 -31.04
N SER A 346 18.65 1.34 -31.57
CA SER A 346 18.10 1.92 -32.80
C SER A 346 17.51 3.33 -32.57
N LEU A 347 17.83 3.98 -31.45
CA LEU A 347 17.10 5.14 -30.91
C LEU A 347 18.00 6.25 -30.33
N VAL A 348 19.28 6.38 -30.75
CA VAL A 348 20.12 7.47 -30.25
C VAL A 348 19.54 8.82 -30.67
N LEU A 349 19.25 9.68 -29.68
CA LEU A 349 18.64 10.98 -29.91
C LEU A 349 19.61 11.90 -30.66
N THR A 350 19.07 12.75 -31.52
CA THR A 350 19.89 13.64 -32.36
C THR A 350 20.64 14.72 -31.58
N HIS A 351 20.42 14.84 -30.26
CA HIS A 351 21.08 15.83 -29.39
C HIS A 351 21.95 15.18 -28.32
N SER A 352 22.18 13.86 -28.39
CA SER A 352 23.03 13.16 -27.42
C SER A 352 24.45 13.70 -27.43
N THR A 353 25.01 13.97 -26.25
CA THR A 353 26.44 14.20 -26.06
C THR A 353 27.21 12.90 -26.32
N ILE A 354 28.46 13.03 -26.74
CA ILE A 354 29.34 11.87 -26.94
C ILE A 354 30.35 11.87 -25.81
N GLU A 355 30.23 10.92 -24.90
CA GLU A 355 31.10 10.84 -23.72
C GLU A 355 32.09 9.69 -23.87
N ILE A 356 33.37 9.94 -23.59
CA ILE A 356 34.44 8.95 -23.64
C ILE A 356 35.21 8.99 -22.32
N GLN A 357 35.23 7.87 -21.63
CA GLN A 357 35.96 7.65 -20.39
C GLN A 357 37.28 6.93 -20.68
N PHE A 358 38.37 7.54 -20.26
CA PHE A 358 39.73 6.99 -20.38
C PHE A 358 40.19 6.35 -19.07
N SER A 359 41.14 5.44 -19.20
CA SER A 359 41.79 4.78 -18.07
C SER A 359 42.68 5.73 -17.26
N GLN A 360 43.24 6.76 -17.90
CA GLN A 360 44.20 7.69 -17.33
C GLN A 360 43.89 9.11 -17.76
N ALA A 361 44.36 10.09 -17.00
CA ALA A 361 44.16 11.50 -17.33
C ALA A 361 44.82 11.82 -18.68
N MET A 362 44.02 12.33 -19.61
CA MET A 362 44.46 12.60 -20.97
C MET A 362 45.04 14.01 -21.12
N ASP A 363 45.96 14.17 -22.07
CA ASP A 363 46.34 15.49 -22.57
C ASP A 363 45.23 16.00 -23.50
N ARG A 364 44.58 17.10 -23.10
CA ARG A 364 43.39 17.62 -23.80
C ARG A 364 43.69 17.93 -25.26
N GLN A 365 44.76 18.66 -25.52
CA GLN A 365 45.09 19.14 -26.87
C GLN A 365 45.32 17.99 -27.85
N SER A 366 46.15 17.01 -27.49
CA SER A 366 46.41 15.85 -28.34
C SER A 366 45.18 14.97 -28.52
N THR A 367 44.35 14.82 -27.49
CA THR A 367 43.16 13.97 -27.54
C THR A 367 42.04 14.59 -28.36
N GLU A 368 41.79 15.88 -28.20
CA GLU A 368 40.84 16.65 -29.02
C GLU A 368 41.25 16.63 -30.51
N SER A 369 42.55 16.73 -30.79
CA SER A 369 43.09 16.64 -32.16
C SER A 369 42.95 15.24 -32.78
N ALA A 370 42.92 14.20 -31.94
CA ALA A 370 42.79 12.80 -32.33
C ALA A 370 41.33 12.34 -32.46
N PHE A 371 40.37 13.11 -31.95
CA PHE A 371 38.94 12.82 -32.01
C PHE A 371 38.35 13.15 -33.38
N LYS A 372 37.54 12.24 -33.92
CA LYS A 372 36.81 12.38 -35.18
C LYS A 372 35.42 11.79 -35.04
N ILE A 373 34.42 12.48 -35.60
CA ILE A 373 33.07 11.97 -35.81
C ILE A 373 32.74 11.99 -37.30
N GLN A 374 32.12 10.93 -37.82
CA GLN A 374 31.75 10.80 -39.23
C GLN A 374 30.30 10.31 -39.37
N PRO A 375 29.40 11.00 -40.11
CA PRO A 375 29.61 12.30 -40.76
C PRO A 375 30.07 13.41 -39.80
N SER A 376 30.83 14.39 -40.32
CA SER A 376 31.34 15.49 -39.49
C SER A 376 30.17 16.30 -38.92
N VAL A 377 30.23 16.60 -37.62
CA VAL A 377 29.31 17.48 -36.90
C VAL A 377 30.14 18.36 -35.99
N ASP A 378 29.80 19.64 -35.94
CA ASP A 378 30.52 20.60 -35.11
C ASP A 378 30.04 20.54 -33.65
N GLY A 379 30.97 20.77 -32.74
CA GLY A 379 30.75 20.70 -31.31
C GLY A 379 31.98 21.20 -30.56
N TYR A 380 31.93 21.10 -29.25
CA TYR A 380 32.99 21.53 -28.35
C TYR A 380 33.27 20.48 -27.27
N PHE A 381 34.49 20.52 -26.74
CA PHE A 381 34.94 19.57 -25.73
C PHE A 381 34.79 20.15 -24.33
N GLU A 382 34.20 19.37 -23.45
CA GLU A 382 34.25 19.54 -22.00
C GLU A 382 35.03 18.37 -21.38
N TRP A 383 35.76 18.67 -20.31
CA TRP A 383 36.56 17.67 -19.61
C TRP A 383 36.14 17.60 -18.15
N GLN A 384 35.85 16.39 -17.69
CA GLN A 384 35.41 16.09 -16.34
C GLN A 384 36.41 15.14 -15.67
N ASN A 385 36.29 14.98 -14.35
CA ASN A 385 37.03 13.97 -13.58
C ASN A 385 38.55 14.05 -13.74
N ASN A 386 39.09 15.28 -13.64
CA ASN A 386 40.53 15.55 -13.78
C ASN A 386 41.13 15.02 -15.10
N ASP A 387 40.41 15.21 -16.20
CA ASP A 387 40.76 14.82 -17.57
C ASP A 387 40.68 13.31 -17.85
N LEU A 388 39.94 12.57 -17.01
CA LEU A 388 39.63 11.16 -17.24
C LEU A 388 38.42 10.99 -18.16
N LYS A 389 37.52 11.98 -18.23
CA LYS A 389 36.31 11.94 -19.05
C LYS A 389 36.26 13.10 -20.01
N MET A 390 36.12 12.80 -21.30
CA MET A 390 35.88 13.77 -22.35
C MET A 390 34.42 13.73 -22.76
N VAL A 391 33.77 14.88 -22.80
CA VAL A 391 32.40 15.06 -23.29
C VAL A 391 32.46 15.94 -24.53
N TYR A 392 32.01 15.42 -25.67
CA TYR A 392 31.85 16.19 -26.88
C TYR A 392 30.39 16.62 -26.99
N ALA A 393 30.14 17.88 -26.66
CA ALA A 393 28.83 18.52 -26.74
C ALA A 393 28.65 19.13 -28.13
N LEU A 394 27.48 18.92 -28.74
CA LEU A 394 27.22 19.34 -30.11
C LEU A 394 26.75 20.80 -30.15
N TYR A 395 27.20 21.57 -31.14
CA TYR A 395 26.63 22.91 -31.38
C TYR A 395 25.26 22.86 -32.05
N ASP A 396 25.01 21.80 -32.82
CA ASP A 396 23.77 21.53 -33.54
C ASP A 396 23.46 20.03 -33.48
N THR A 397 22.31 19.63 -34.01
CA THR A 397 21.79 18.27 -33.94
C THR A 397 22.44 17.32 -34.95
N LEU A 398 22.61 16.07 -34.55
CA LEU A 398 22.94 14.96 -35.45
C LEU A 398 21.80 14.76 -36.46
N ARG A 399 22.16 14.35 -37.68
CA ARG A 399 21.20 13.95 -38.72
C ARG A 399 20.46 12.71 -38.27
N ARG A 400 19.18 12.59 -38.63
CA ARG A 400 18.32 11.42 -38.33
C ARG A 400 18.65 10.23 -39.23
N SER A 401 18.27 9.03 -38.80
CA SER A 401 18.50 7.76 -39.53
C SER A 401 19.94 7.64 -40.06
N THR A 402 20.89 8.23 -39.34
CA THR A 402 22.27 8.37 -39.82
C THR A 402 23.17 7.59 -38.90
N THR A 403 23.95 6.68 -39.47
CA THR A 403 25.03 6.02 -38.75
C THR A 403 26.16 7.02 -38.56
N TYR A 404 26.50 7.28 -37.30
CA TYR A 404 27.68 8.04 -36.91
C TYR A 404 28.76 7.10 -36.41
N THR A 405 29.98 7.29 -36.86
CA THR A 405 31.18 6.59 -36.38
C THR A 405 32.07 7.60 -35.66
N VAL A 406 32.36 7.33 -34.39
CA VAL A 406 33.29 8.10 -33.58
C VAL A 406 34.61 7.36 -33.52
N THR A 407 35.72 8.09 -33.64
CA THR A 407 37.08 7.56 -33.58
C THR A 407 37.96 8.45 -32.72
N VAL A 408 38.74 7.85 -31.83
CA VAL A 408 39.88 8.49 -31.16
C VAL A 408 41.13 7.75 -31.61
N ASP A 409 41.98 8.41 -32.39
CA ASP A 409 43.17 7.76 -32.98
C ASP A 409 44.36 7.68 -32.02
N THR A 410 45.41 6.95 -32.42
CA THR A 410 46.61 6.70 -31.59
C THR A 410 47.44 7.95 -31.32
N SER A 411 47.11 9.12 -31.89
CA SER A 411 47.81 10.36 -31.57
C SER A 411 47.34 11.00 -30.26
N ALA A 412 46.20 10.55 -29.71
CA ALA A 412 45.74 10.91 -28.37
C ALA A 412 46.72 10.37 -27.31
N LYS A 413 47.16 11.23 -26.39
CA LYS A 413 48.16 10.90 -25.37
C LYS A 413 47.64 11.16 -23.96
N ASN A 414 48.15 10.40 -22.99
CA ASN A 414 47.98 10.75 -21.59
C ASN A 414 48.85 11.97 -21.21
N LYS A 415 48.67 12.51 -20.00
CA LYS A 415 49.49 13.63 -19.48
C LYS A 415 50.99 13.33 -19.38
N ASN A 416 51.39 12.06 -19.39
CA ASN A 416 52.79 11.62 -19.40
C ASN A 416 53.35 11.46 -20.83
N GLY A 417 52.55 11.74 -21.87
CA GLY A 417 52.95 11.71 -23.27
C GLY A 417 52.88 10.33 -23.94
N LEU A 418 52.33 9.31 -23.28
CA LEU A 418 52.14 7.97 -23.84
C LEU A 418 50.87 7.94 -24.71
N PRO A 419 50.95 7.44 -25.97
CA PRO A 419 49.80 7.36 -26.87
C PRO A 419 48.84 6.22 -26.51
N LEU A 420 47.58 6.29 -26.96
CA LEU A 420 46.70 5.12 -27.01
C LEU A 420 47.40 3.97 -27.77
N ALA A 421 47.33 2.75 -27.23
CA ALA A 421 47.98 1.59 -27.85
C ALA A 421 47.40 1.23 -29.23
N GLN A 422 46.12 1.50 -29.44
CA GLN A 422 45.41 1.33 -30.70
C GLN A 422 44.31 2.40 -30.83
N ALA A 423 43.90 2.71 -32.06
CA ALA A 423 42.76 3.61 -32.27
C ALA A 423 41.48 2.96 -31.74
N TYR A 424 40.62 3.77 -31.14
CA TYR A 424 39.33 3.33 -30.64
C TYR A 424 38.23 3.86 -31.55
N SER A 425 37.28 3.00 -31.93
CA SER A 425 36.16 3.41 -32.78
C SER A 425 34.88 2.67 -32.40
N PHE A 426 33.77 3.41 -32.40
CA PHE A 426 32.43 2.86 -32.19
C PHE A 426 31.44 3.57 -33.12
N SER A 427 30.29 2.93 -33.37
CA SER A 427 29.25 3.50 -34.21
C SER A 427 27.88 3.38 -33.57
N PHE A 428 27.01 4.33 -33.89
CA PHE A 428 25.63 4.37 -33.43
C PHE A 428 24.72 4.88 -34.54
N VAL A 429 23.41 4.60 -34.45
CA VAL A 429 22.42 5.06 -35.43
C VAL A 429 21.46 6.01 -34.74
N THR A 430 21.31 7.21 -35.28
CA THR A 430 20.33 8.16 -34.77
C THR A 430 18.91 7.75 -35.12
N ALA A 431 17.96 8.08 -34.23
CA ALA A 431 16.55 7.77 -34.40
C ALA A 431 15.99 8.28 -35.75
N SER A 432 15.10 7.52 -36.38
CA SER A 432 14.50 7.86 -37.68
C SER A 432 13.45 8.95 -37.59
N GLU A 433 12.79 9.05 -36.45
CA GLU A 433 11.84 10.11 -36.14
C GLU A 433 12.23 10.76 -34.82
N HIS A 434 11.82 12.01 -34.61
CA HIS A 434 11.81 12.53 -33.25
C HIS A 434 10.82 11.70 -32.45
N VAL A 435 11.22 11.22 -31.28
CA VAL A 435 10.26 10.66 -30.32
C VAL A 435 9.36 11.80 -29.89
N ARG A 436 8.13 11.81 -30.41
CA ARG A 436 7.11 12.77 -29.99
C ARG A 436 6.78 12.46 -28.54
N PRO A 437 6.72 13.47 -27.66
CA PRO A 437 6.21 13.26 -26.31
C PRO A 437 4.76 12.80 -26.39
N ASN A 438 4.42 11.70 -25.72
CA ASN A 438 3.06 11.26 -25.49
C ASN A 438 2.64 11.64 -24.07
N ILE A 439 1.37 11.99 -23.91
CA ILE A 439 0.79 12.21 -22.59
C ILE A 439 0.35 10.85 -22.06
N VAL A 440 0.99 10.40 -20.99
CA VAL A 440 0.76 9.06 -20.40
C VAL A 440 -0.22 9.10 -19.24
N ASN A 441 -0.34 10.25 -18.56
CA ASN A 441 -1.27 10.43 -17.46
C ASN A 441 -1.67 11.90 -17.33
N PHE A 442 -2.90 12.19 -16.90
CA PHE A 442 -3.33 13.56 -16.60
C PHE A 442 -4.57 13.56 -15.72
N GLY A 443 -4.75 14.63 -14.96
CA GLY A 443 -5.94 14.80 -14.14
C GLY A 443 -6.02 16.16 -13.47
N PRO A 444 -7.12 16.42 -12.74
CA PRO A 444 -8.23 15.50 -12.46
C PRO A 444 -9.23 15.38 -13.62
N THR A 445 -9.79 14.17 -13.82
CA THR A 445 -10.78 13.87 -14.88
C THR A 445 -12.18 13.53 -14.35
N ILE A 446 -12.35 13.48 -13.03
CA ILE A 446 -13.62 13.23 -12.36
C ILE A 446 -14.39 14.52 -12.11
N ASP A 447 -15.71 14.43 -12.02
CA ASP A 447 -16.53 15.49 -11.43
C ASP A 447 -16.40 15.50 -9.91
N SER A 448 -16.65 16.66 -9.30
CA SER A 448 -16.54 16.84 -7.85
C SER A 448 -15.08 16.81 -7.36
N VAL A 449 -14.23 17.63 -7.98
CA VAL A 449 -12.82 17.83 -7.58
C VAL A 449 -12.72 18.75 -6.37
N ARG A 450 -11.77 18.47 -5.45
CA ARG A 450 -11.50 19.35 -4.30
C ARG A 450 -10.95 20.68 -4.79
N ILE A 451 -11.32 21.77 -4.14
CA ILE A 451 -10.91 23.11 -4.58
C ILE A 451 -9.41 23.39 -4.41
N GLN A 452 -8.68 22.53 -3.68
CA GLN A 452 -7.23 22.61 -3.51
C GLN A 452 -6.47 21.61 -4.40
N SER A 453 -7.18 20.85 -5.25
CA SER A 453 -6.52 19.88 -6.12
C SER A 453 -5.62 20.57 -7.14
N SER A 454 -4.38 20.10 -7.23
CA SER A 454 -3.48 20.41 -8.33
C SER A 454 -3.96 19.73 -9.62
N ILE A 455 -3.59 20.32 -10.75
CA ILE A 455 -3.81 19.75 -12.08
C ILE A 455 -2.49 19.14 -12.54
N TYR A 456 -2.45 17.85 -12.87
CA TYR A 456 -1.22 17.18 -13.27
C TYR A 456 -1.26 16.68 -14.72
N ILE A 457 -0.11 16.70 -15.38
CA ILE A 457 0.10 16.13 -16.72
C ILE A 457 1.47 15.44 -16.73
N GLN A 458 1.48 14.17 -17.12
CA GLN A 458 2.66 13.33 -17.27
C GLN A 458 2.90 13.00 -18.74
N PHE A 459 4.16 13.04 -19.13
CA PHE A 459 4.68 12.69 -20.43
C PHE A 459 5.57 11.44 -20.33
N ASP A 460 5.76 10.73 -21.44
CA ASP A 460 6.77 9.68 -21.55
C ASP A 460 8.19 10.23 -21.81
N PHE A 461 8.36 11.57 -21.78
CA PHE A 461 9.56 12.23 -22.27
C PHE A 461 9.79 13.60 -21.60
N PRO A 462 11.04 13.99 -21.28
CA PRO A 462 11.37 15.29 -20.68
C PRO A 462 10.92 16.50 -21.50
N MET A 463 10.25 17.47 -20.87
CA MET A 463 9.66 18.64 -21.53
C MET A 463 10.43 19.97 -21.31
N ARG A 464 10.33 20.92 -22.25
CA ARG A 464 10.80 22.30 -22.02
C ARG A 464 9.81 23.04 -21.14
N ARG A 465 10.23 23.37 -19.91
CA ARG A 465 9.39 24.08 -18.92
C ARG A 465 8.70 25.31 -19.51
N GLU A 466 9.48 26.31 -19.94
CA GLU A 466 8.94 27.58 -20.44
C GLU A 466 7.94 27.43 -21.60
N LYS A 467 8.24 26.54 -22.55
CA LYS A 467 7.37 26.28 -23.71
C LYS A 467 6.11 25.54 -23.34
N THR A 468 6.22 24.56 -22.45
CA THR A 468 5.10 23.72 -22.02
C THR A 468 4.16 24.49 -21.12
N GLU A 469 4.69 25.29 -20.20
CA GLU A 469 3.93 26.20 -19.35
C GLU A 469 3.19 27.26 -20.18
N ALA A 470 3.84 27.85 -21.19
CA ALA A 470 3.21 28.79 -22.12
C ALA A 470 2.10 28.14 -22.98
N ALA A 471 2.16 26.82 -23.19
CA ALA A 471 1.15 26.05 -23.92
C ALA A 471 -0.02 25.60 -23.04
N PHE A 472 0.13 25.67 -21.71
CA PHE A 472 -0.90 25.32 -20.73
C PHE A 472 -1.90 26.47 -20.54
N SER A 473 -3.17 26.12 -20.42
CA SER A 473 -4.21 27.06 -20.02
C SER A 473 -5.33 26.37 -19.26
N ILE A 474 -5.96 27.11 -18.36
CA ILE A 474 -7.12 26.68 -17.60
C ILE A 474 -8.20 27.76 -17.70
N ASP A 475 -9.45 27.34 -17.90
CA ASP A 475 -10.62 28.21 -18.04
C ASP A 475 -11.76 27.77 -17.10
N PRO A 476 -12.28 28.62 -16.20
CA PRO A 476 -11.87 30.00 -15.92
C PRO A 476 -10.40 30.14 -15.52
N PRO A 477 -9.74 31.28 -15.78
CA PRO A 477 -8.33 31.48 -15.47
C PRO A 477 -8.08 31.43 -13.96
N VAL A 478 -6.99 30.74 -13.57
CA VAL A 478 -6.56 30.52 -12.19
C VAL A 478 -5.09 30.92 -12.09
N ALA A 479 -4.74 31.72 -11.09
CA ALA A 479 -3.34 31.97 -10.75
C ALA A 479 -2.75 30.74 -10.04
N GLY A 480 -1.55 30.36 -10.42
CA GLY A 480 -0.86 29.18 -9.91
C GLY A 480 0.57 29.12 -10.40
N HIS A 481 1.31 28.14 -9.92
CA HIS A 481 2.67 27.86 -10.30
C HIS A 481 2.83 26.39 -10.72
N PHE A 482 3.91 26.10 -11.44
CA PHE A 482 4.22 24.77 -11.92
C PHE A 482 5.29 24.12 -11.04
N GLU A 483 4.99 22.94 -10.55
CA GLU A 483 5.94 22.06 -9.88
C GLU A 483 6.30 20.93 -10.83
N TRP A 484 7.54 20.90 -11.28
CA TRP A 484 8.06 19.92 -12.23
C TRP A 484 8.77 18.78 -11.50
N GLU A 485 8.65 17.58 -12.03
CA GLU A 485 9.51 16.46 -11.66
C GLU A 485 10.98 16.77 -12.03
N GLU A 486 11.93 16.15 -11.33
CA GLU A 486 13.36 16.39 -11.56
C GLU A 486 13.81 16.04 -12.98
N ASP A 487 13.23 14.98 -13.55
CA ASP A 487 13.51 14.51 -14.90
C ASP A 487 12.73 15.25 -16.00
N LEU A 488 11.88 16.21 -15.61
CA LEU A 488 11.02 17.02 -16.50
C LEU A 488 9.98 16.22 -17.27
N THR A 489 9.68 14.98 -16.89
CA THR A 489 8.68 14.14 -17.57
C THR A 489 7.26 14.39 -17.09
N GLY A 490 7.07 15.18 -16.03
CA GLY A 490 5.76 15.54 -15.53
C GLY A 490 5.74 16.90 -14.84
N PHE A 491 4.56 17.49 -14.74
CA PHE A 491 4.33 18.63 -13.88
C PHE A 491 2.95 18.60 -13.20
N SER A 492 2.88 19.28 -12.05
CA SER A 492 1.65 19.69 -11.39
C SER A 492 1.51 21.21 -11.44
N PHE A 493 0.40 21.70 -11.99
CA PHE A 493 -0.03 23.09 -11.82
C PHE A 493 -0.78 23.21 -10.50
N VAL A 494 -0.20 23.95 -9.57
CA VAL A 494 -0.70 24.18 -8.21
C VAL A 494 -1.39 25.54 -8.17
N PRO A 495 -2.72 25.61 -7.98
CA PRO A 495 -3.42 26.89 -7.81
C PRO A 495 -2.88 27.64 -6.57
N ASP A 496 -2.53 28.92 -6.72
CA ASP A 496 -2.05 29.76 -5.61
C ASP A 496 -3.16 30.03 -4.56
N SER A 497 -4.40 29.84 -4.97
CA SER A 497 -5.58 29.93 -4.13
C SER A 497 -6.59 28.86 -4.52
N ALA A 498 -7.48 28.52 -3.59
CA ALA A 498 -8.48 27.50 -3.83
C ALA A 498 -9.36 27.84 -5.05
N LEU A 499 -9.57 26.86 -5.92
CA LEU A 499 -10.44 26.94 -7.08
C LEU A 499 -11.87 27.34 -6.68
N GLN A 500 -12.56 28.02 -7.58
CA GLN A 500 -13.95 28.40 -7.36
C GLN A 500 -14.82 27.16 -7.22
N ARG A 501 -15.75 27.14 -6.26
CA ARG A 501 -16.69 26.03 -6.04
C ARG A 501 -17.71 25.96 -7.18
N LYS A 502 -18.24 24.77 -7.48
CA LYS A 502 -19.27 24.54 -8.52
C LYS A 502 -18.88 25.14 -9.87
N THR A 503 -17.59 25.12 -10.17
CA THR A 503 -17.05 25.75 -11.36
C THR A 503 -16.49 24.63 -12.22
N MET A 504 -16.95 24.59 -13.47
CA MET A 504 -16.40 23.72 -14.47
C MET A 504 -15.11 24.36 -14.98
N TYR A 505 -14.00 23.67 -14.80
CA TYR A 505 -12.71 24.06 -15.34
C TYR A 505 -12.41 23.23 -16.58
N THR A 506 -11.97 23.90 -17.64
CA THR A 506 -11.41 23.26 -18.83
C THR A 506 -9.92 23.49 -18.85
N VAL A 507 -9.15 22.41 -18.77
CA VAL A 507 -7.70 22.42 -18.90
C VAL A 507 -7.32 22.10 -20.34
N ARG A 508 -6.37 22.85 -20.88
CA ARG A 508 -5.82 22.65 -22.22
C ARG A 508 -4.31 22.70 -22.16
N LEU A 509 -3.68 21.75 -22.84
CA LEU A 509 -2.28 21.83 -23.21
C LEU A 509 -2.22 21.78 -24.74
N ASN A 510 -1.91 22.91 -25.35
CA ASN A 510 -1.93 22.99 -26.81
C ASN A 510 -0.74 22.23 -27.43
N ALA A 511 -0.83 21.92 -28.73
CA ALA A 511 0.19 21.13 -29.42
C ALA A 511 1.56 21.83 -29.56
N GLN A 512 1.71 23.10 -29.17
CA GLN A 512 3.00 23.80 -29.16
C GLN A 512 3.83 23.50 -27.90
N ALA A 513 3.32 22.73 -26.95
CA ALA A 513 4.16 22.15 -25.90
C ALA A 513 5.21 21.25 -26.55
N GLU A 514 6.47 21.48 -26.22
CA GLU A 514 7.62 20.84 -26.86
C GLU A 514 8.47 20.10 -25.82
N ASN A 515 8.99 18.94 -26.22
CA ASN A 515 10.00 18.26 -25.41
C ASN A 515 11.30 19.09 -25.29
N PHE A 516 12.23 18.68 -24.43
CA PHE A 516 13.55 19.33 -24.24
C PHE A 516 14.28 19.65 -25.58
N TYR A 517 13.96 18.89 -26.62
CA TYR A 517 14.55 18.94 -27.95
C TYR A 517 13.74 19.73 -29.00
N GLY A 518 12.68 20.45 -28.60
CA GLY A 518 11.90 21.32 -29.49
C GLY A 518 10.87 20.59 -30.36
N VAL A 519 10.48 19.36 -29.97
CA VAL A 519 9.51 18.55 -30.70
C VAL A 519 8.15 18.67 -30.04
N ALA A 520 7.20 19.20 -30.79
CA ALA A 520 5.82 19.41 -30.39
C ALA A 520 5.06 18.10 -30.10
N LEU A 521 4.06 18.18 -29.20
CA LEU A 521 3.04 17.14 -29.02
C LEU A 521 2.35 16.80 -30.34
N ASP A 522 1.93 15.54 -30.50
CA ASP A 522 1.20 15.11 -31.70
C ASP A 522 -0.22 15.72 -31.75
N SER A 523 -0.88 15.79 -30.60
CA SER A 523 -2.20 16.38 -30.45
C SER A 523 -2.31 17.21 -29.18
N ALA A 524 -3.10 18.27 -29.21
CA ALA A 524 -3.44 19.04 -28.01
C ALA A 524 -4.25 18.17 -27.02
N LEU A 525 -3.97 18.32 -25.73
CA LEU A 525 -4.80 17.78 -24.66
C LEU A 525 -5.89 18.79 -24.30
N GLN A 526 -7.11 18.30 -24.12
CA GLN A 526 -8.18 19.03 -23.46
C GLN A 526 -8.96 18.09 -22.57
N PHE A 527 -9.16 18.49 -21.31
CA PHE A 527 -10.07 17.80 -20.39
C PHE A 527 -10.81 18.80 -19.52
N THR A 528 -11.90 18.34 -18.91
CA THR A 528 -12.73 19.16 -18.04
C THR A 528 -12.93 18.47 -16.71
N PHE A 529 -13.06 19.25 -15.65
CA PHE A 529 -13.52 18.78 -14.35
C PHE A 529 -14.42 19.83 -13.68
N MET A 530 -15.33 19.39 -12.82
CA MET A 530 -16.14 20.31 -12.01
C MET A 530 -15.70 20.28 -10.55
N THR A 531 -15.41 21.43 -9.96
CA THR A 531 -15.14 21.53 -8.52
C THR A 531 -16.41 21.29 -7.69
N ARG A 532 -16.26 20.69 -6.50
CA ARG A 532 -17.41 20.35 -5.64
C ARG A 532 -18.25 21.60 -5.30
N TYR A 533 -19.59 21.49 -5.38
CA TYR A 533 -20.50 22.38 -4.66
C TYR A 533 -20.72 21.81 -3.27
N ARG A 534 -19.86 22.18 -2.33
CA ARG A 534 -20.05 21.91 -0.91
C ARG A 534 -19.76 23.20 -0.15
N ASN A 535 -20.59 23.55 0.81
CA ASN A 535 -20.36 24.65 1.75
C ASN A 535 -20.33 24.14 3.21
N GLU A 536 -20.73 22.87 3.42
CA GLU A 536 -20.96 22.26 4.71
C GLU A 536 -20.53 20.79 4.71
N LEU A 537 -20.01 20.30 5.82
CA LEU A 537 -19.80 18.88 6.09
C LEU A 537 -21.11 18.27 6.60
N LEU A 538 -21.73 17.41 5.80
CA LEU A 538 -23.03 16.80 6.10
C LEU A 538 -22.93 15.28 6.15
N PRO A 539 -23.52 14.62 7.16
CA PRO A 539 -23.69 13.18 7.16
C PRO A 539 -24.69 12.78 6.08
N LEU A 540 -24.29 11.86 5.21
CA LEU A 540 -25.08 11.28 4.12
C LEU A 540 -25.83 10.02 4.55
N LYS A 541 -25.17 9.16 5.32
CA LYS A 541 -25.72 7.90 5.85
C LYS A 541 -25.07 7.63 7.19
N PHE A 542 -25.81 7.04 8.12
CA PHE A 542 -25.26 6.70 9.41
C PHE A 542 -26.03 5.57 10.08
N PHE A 543 -25.34 4.88 10.98
CA PHE A 543 -25.89 3.91 11.91
C PHE A 543 -25.46 4.28 13.33
N PRO A 544 -26.37 4.21 14.32
CA PRO A 544 -27.82 4.01 14.17
C PRO A 544 -28.52 5.14 13.44
N GLN A 545 -29.60 4.86 12.72
CA GLN A 545 -30.41 5.88 12.05
C GLN A 545 -31.15 6.74 13.08
N ASP A 546 -31.49 7.97 12.71
CA ASP A 546 -32.27 8.85 13.60
C ASP A 546 -33.67 8.28 13.86
N GLY A 547 -34.01 8.16 15.14
CA GLY A 547 -35.22 7.50 15.64
C GLY A 547 -35.18 5.97 15.57
N GLU A 548 -34.05 5.34 15.26
CA GLU A 548 -33.95 3.88 15.20
C GLU A 548 -34.22 3.26 16.58
N THR A 549 -34.99 2.19 16.59
CA THR A 549 -35.32 1.44 17.81
C THR A 549 -34.77 0.03 17.69
N HIS A 550 -34.60 -0.65 18.82
CA HIS A 550 -34.04 -2.00 18.85
C HIS A 550 -32.58 -2.06 18.36
N VAL A 551 -31.82 -0.99 18.60
CA VAL A 551 -30.37 -0.98 18.39
C VAL A 551 -29.71 -1.89 19.42
N SER A 552 -28.66 -2.62 19.04
CA SER A 552 -27.88 -3.40 20.00
C SER A 552 -27.36 -2.55 21.15
N THR A 553 -27.12 -3.16 22.30
CA THR A 553 -26.40 -2.52 23.42
C THR A 553 -24.89 -2.40 23.15
N LEU A 554 -24.40 -3.04 22.09
CA LEU A 554 -23.01 -2.99 21.63
C LEU A 554 -22.88 -2.46 20.18
N PRO A 555 -23.41 -1.26 19.86
CA PRO A 555 -23.34 -0.73 18.50
C PRO A 555 -21.95 -0.16 18.20
N GLN A 556 -21.57 -0.17 16.93
CA GLN A 556 -20.56 0.74 16.41
C GLN A 556 -21.29 1.89 15.74
N ILE A 557 -20.99 3.14 16.14
CA ILE A 557 -21.45 4.31 15.42
C ILE A 557 -20.69 4.39 14.10
N TYR A 558 -21.40 4.51 13.00
CA TYR A 558 -20.83 4.56 11.65
C TYR A 558 -21.47 5.70 10.88
N ILE A 559 -20.69 6.68 10.39
CA ILE A 559 -21.22 7.88 9.73
C ILE A 559 -20.45 8.13 8.45
N ILE A 560 -21.16 8.26 7.34
CA ILE A 560 -20.59 8.60 6.02
C ILE A 560 -20.94 10.04 5.72
N PHE A 561 -19.95 10.82 5.31
CA PHE A 561 -20.05 12.24 5.03
C PHE A 561 -19.89 12.56 3.54
N ASN A 562 -20.31 13.76 3.15
CA ASN A 562 -20.12 14.33 1.81
C ASN A 562 -18.70 14.87 1.56
N GLY A 563 -17.82 14.82 2.56
CA GLY A 563 -16.38 15.14 2.51
C GLY A 563 -15.66 14.39 3.65
N VAL A 564 -14.33 14.34 3.61
CA VAL A 564 -13.53 13.62 4.62
C VAL A 564 -13.40 14.46 5.88
N PRO A 565 -13.96 14.06 7.05
CA PRO A 565 -13.75 14.79 8.29
C PRO A 565 -12.27 14.96 8.60
N ASN A 566 -11.87 16.12 9.10
CA ASN A 566 -10.53 16.33 9.59
C ASN A 566 -10.41 15.72 10.99
N LYS A 567 -9.61 14.66 11.13
CA LYS A 567 -9.44 13.90 12.39
C LYS A 567 -9.14 14.78 13.62
N TYR A 568 -8.39 15.87 13.44
CA TYR A 568 -8.05 16.80 14.51
C TYR A 568 -9.24 17.63 15.00
N THR A 569 -10.20 17.89 14.11
CA THR A 569 -11.42 18.63 14.46
C THR A 569 -12.56 17.73 14.90
N VAL A 570 -12.49 16.42 14.62
CA VAL A 570 -13.47 15.44 15.12
C VAL A 570 -13.36 15.31 16.64
N PHE A 571 -12.14 15.27 17.18
CA PHE A 571 -11.92 15.20 18.61
C PHE A 571 -12.53 16.43 19.32
N GLY A 572 -13.40 16.18 20.29
CA GLY A 572 -14.13 17.24 21.02
C GLY A 572 -15.38 17.77 20.31
N ASN A 573 -15.63 17.42 19.04
CA ASN A 573 -16.82 17.85 18.29
C ASN A 573 -17.79 16.71 17.95
N VAL A 574 -17.58 15.53 18.52
CA VAL A 574 -18.51 14.38 18.44
C VAL A 574 -18.83 13.92 19.85
N GLN A 575 -20.10 13.63 20.11
CA GLN A 575 -20.56 13.18 21.42
C GLN A 575 -21.66 12.13 21.28
N LEU A 576 -21.48 11.01 21.98
CA LEU A 576 -22.57 10.12 22.37
C LEU A 576 -23.05 10.52 23.76
N ALA A 577 -24.35 10.60 23.98
CA ALA A 577 -24.94 10.97 25.25
C ALA A 577 -26.13 10.07 25.61
N ASP A 578 -26.35 9.85 26.90
CA ASP A 578 -27.49 9.09 27.42
C ASP A 578 -28.81 9.89 27.34
N SER A 579 -29.89 9.29 27.85
CA SER A 579 -31.24 9.89 27.82
C SER A 579 -31.35 11.22 28.58
N SER A 580 -30.46 11.47 29.55
CA SER A 580 -30.36 12.73 30.30
C SER A 580 -29.53 13.79 29.58
N GLY A 581 -28.86 13.41 28.49
CA GLY A 581 -27.92 14.25 27.75
C GLY A 581 -26.49 14.20 28.29
N THR A 582 -26.19 13.30 29.23
CA THR A 582 -24.85 13.14 29.83
C THR A 582 -23.91 12.46 28.83
N PRO A 583 -22.70 13.01 28.58
CA PRO A 583 -21.75 12.43 27.63
C PRO A 583 -21.26 11.04 28.07
N MET A 584 -21.13 10.14 27.11
CA MET A 584 -20.61 8.79 27.31
C MET A 584 -19.18 8.67 26.79
N ALA A 585 -18.38 7.84 27.46
CA ALA A 585 -17.04 7.52 26.98
C ALA A 585 -17.10 6.72 25.68
N MET A 586 -16.29 7.13 24.71
CA MET A 586 -16.17 6.49 23.39
C MET A 586 -14.78 5.86 23.25
N ARG A 587 -14.64 4.85 22.38
CA ARG A 587 -13.36 4.21 22.02
C ARG A 587 -13.30 3.97 20.51
N GLY A 588 -12.09 3.78 19.99
CA GLY A 588 -11.88 3.46 18.57
C GLY A 588 -12.43 4.54 17.63
N LEU A 589 -12.27 5.82 18.00
CA LEU A 589 -12.67 6.93 17.15
C LEU A 589 -11.68 7.04 15.99
N ASP A 590 -12.19 6.87 14.77
CA ASP A 590 -11.36 6.85 13.57
C ASP A 590 -12.08 7.49 12.38
N VAL A 591 -11.29 8.04 11.46
CA VAL A 591 -11.76 8.70 10.25
C VAL A 591 -10.94 8.24 9.05
N PHE A 592 -11.61 7.72 8.04
CA PHE A 592 -10.98 7.25 6.80
C PHE A 592 -11.79 7.64 5.57
N GLU A 593 -11.20 7.50 4.38
CA GLU A 593 -11.88 7.72 3.11
C GLU A 593 -12.32 6.38 2.51
N LYS A 594 -13.56 6.30 2.02
CA LYS A 594 -14.09 5.16 1.26
C LYS A 594 -14.90 5.68 0.08
N ASP A 595 -14.55 5.28 -1.14
CA ASP A 595 -15.20 5.68 -2.40
C ASP A 595 -15.36 7.22 -2.57
N GLY A 596 -14.33 7.99 -2.23
CA GLY A 596 -14.36 9.46 -2.34
C GLY A 596 -15.19 10.17 -1.25
N ARG A 597 -15.62 9.43 -0.22
CA ARG A 597 -16.43 9.91 0.91
C ARG A 597 -15.69 9.70 2.23
N GLY A 598 -15.89 10.63 3.16
CA GLY A 598 -15.40 10.46 4.53
C GLY A 598 -16.25 9.52 5.33
N VAL A 599 -15.62 8.67 6.13
CA VAL A 599 -16.27 7.80 7.10
C VAL A 599 -15.73 8.11 8.49
N LEU A 600 -16.61 8.24 9.48
CA LEU A 600 -16.30 8.32 10.90
C LEU A 600 -16.88 7.10 11.60
N ILE A 601 -16.05 6.39 12.35
CA ILE A 601 -16.48 5.28 13.20
C ILE A 601 -16.04 5.48 14.65
N PHE A 602 -16.83 4.96 15.59
CA PHE A 602 -16.44 4.80 17.00
C PHE A 602 -17.43 3.89 17.74
N GLU A 603 -17.04 3.41 18.92
CA GLU A 603 -17.90 2.58 19.78
C GLU A 603 -18.09 3.22 21.16
N PRO A 604 -19.21 2.96 21.86
CA PRO A 604 -19.30 3.18 23.30
C PRO A 604 -18.21 2.38 24.02
N ARG A 605 -17.55 2.97 25.02
CA ARG A 605 -16.50 2.28 25.80
C ARG A 605 -17.06 1.15 26.67
N SER A 606 -18.32 1.26 27.05
CA SER A 606 -19.06 0.30 27.87
C SER A 606 -20.37 -0.04 27.18
N GLU A 607 -20.90 -1.23 27.45
CA GLU A 607 -22.21 -1.65 26.97
C GLU A 607 -23.29 -0.62 27.34
N LEU A 608 -24.16 -0.31 26.38
CA LEU A 608 -25.28 0.60 26.58
C LEU A 608 -26.37 -0.08 27.41
N GLU A 609 -27.09 0.69 28.21
CA GLU A 609 -28.24 0.21 28.96
C GLU A 609 -29.36 -0.23 28.01
N LYS A 610 -30.11 -1.24 28.42
CA LYS A 610 -31.23 -1.82 27.65
C LYS A 610 -32.45 -0.90 27.71
N ASN A 611 -33.22 -0.85 26.62
CA ASN A 611 -34.41 -0.02 26.47
C ASN A 611 -34.18 1.48 26.78
N MET A 612 -32.98 1.99 26.52
CA MET A 612 -32.62 3.38 26.81
C MET A 612 -32.46 4.20 25.54
N LEU A 613 -32.85 5.48 25.63
CA LEU A 613 -32.69 6.46 24.56
C LEU A 613 -31.30 7.09 24.64
N TYR A 614 -30.62 7.21 23.50
CA TYR A 614 -29.32 7.83 23.36
C TYR A 614 -29.34 8.89 22.28
N TYR A 615 -28.41 9.85 22.38
CA TYR A 615 -28.23 10.93 21.43
C TYR A 615 -26.80 10.93 20.87
N LEU A 616 -26.68 11.00 19.55
CA LEU A 616 -25.45 11.26 18.83
C LEU A 616 -25.45 12.73 18.40
N ARG A 617 -24.42 13.48 18.79
CA ARG A 617 -24.27 14.90 18.47
C ARG A 617 -22.99 15.15 17.67
N LEU A 618 -23.11 15.91 16.58
CA LEU A 618 -22.00 16.45 15.79
C LEU A 618 -22.04 17.98 15.91
N PHE A 619 -20.96 18.58 16.40
CA PHE A 619 -20.90 20.02 16.68
C PHE A 619 -20.26 20.81 15.51
N PRO A 620 -20.59 22.11 15.35
CA PRO A 620 -20.07 22.95 14.25
C PRO A 620 -18.55 23.11 14.20
N GLY A 621 -17.84 22.82 15.30
CA GLY A 621 -16.38 22.82 15.31
C GLY A 621 -15.77 21.66 14.51
N MET A 622 -16.55 20.61 14.22
CA MET A 622 -16.15 19.53 13.33
C MET A 622 -16.09 20.06 11.90
N LYS A 623 -14.92 19.94 11.28
CA LYS A 623 -14.67 20.36 9.91
C LYS A 623 -14.17 19.19 9.09
N ASP A 624 -14.25 19.33 7.79
CA ASP A 624 -13.61 18.41 6.88
C ASP A 624 -12.19 18.88 6.52
N LEU A 625 -11.47 18.12 5.69
CA LEU A 625 -10.12 18.47 5.23
C LEU A 625 -10.08 19.79 4.45
N ASP A 626 -11.18 20.22 3.81
CA ASP A 626 -11.29 21.53 3.16
C ASP A 626 -11.70 22.67 4.13
N GLY A 627 -11.76 22.39 5.44
CA GLY A 627 -12.14 23.35 6.47
C GLY A 627 -13.63 23.69 6.52
N LEU A 628 -14.49 22.97 5.78
CA LEU A 628 -15.93 23.20 5.84
C LEU A 628 -16.54 22.59 7.09
N PRO A 629 -17.29 23.38 7.88
CA PRO A 629 -17.84 22.92 9.14
C PRO A 629 -19.12 22.11 8.94
N VAL A 630 -19.48 21.33 9.95
CA VAL A 630 -20.88 20.96 10.17
C VAL A 630 -21.67 22.26 10.39
N PRO A 631 -22.83 22.46 9.73
CA PRO A 631 -23.50 23.78 9.70
C PRO A 631 -24.01 24.24 11.07
N ASP A 632 -24.57 23.31 11.83
CA ASP A 632 -25.18 23.50 13.15
C ASP A 632 -24.93 22.23 13.99
N THR A 633 -25.25 22.27 15.28
CA THR A 633 -25.25 21.03 16.09
C THR A 633 -26.28 20.06 15.54
N LEU A 634 -25.83 19.02 14.86
CA LEU A 634 -26.68 17.92 14.40
C LEU A 634 -26.88 16.95 15.55
N GLN A 635 -28.13 16.57 15.83
CA GLN A 635 -28.47 15.61 16.87
C GLN A 635 -29.34 14.50 16.28
N PHE A 636 -28.92 13.26 16.48
CA PHE A 636 -29.65 12.05 16.10
C PHE A 636 -29.95 11.25 17.35
N SER A 637 -31.08 10.55 17.37
CA SER A 637 -31.53 9.76 18.51
C SER A 637 -31.69 8.29 18.15
N PHE A 638 -31.45 7.38 19.10
CA PHE A 638 -31.75 5.96 18.93
C PHE A 638 -32.06 5.28 20.26
N ARG A 639 -32.80 4.17 20.23
CA ARG A 639 -33.18 3.39 21.41
C ARG A 639 -32.64 1.96 21.34
N THR A 640 -31.98 1.53 22.40
CA THR A 640 -31.44 0.16 22.53
C THR A 640 -32.54 -0.89 22.73
N VAL A 641 -32.23 -2.15 22.42
CA VAL A 641 -33.13 -3.28 22.60
C VAL A 641 -33.59 -3.44 24.06
N PRO A 642 -34.87 -3.83 24.31
CA PRO A 642 -35.38 -4.10 25.67
C PRO A 642 -35.17 -5.55 26.14
N LYS A 643 -34.39 -6.34 25.40
CA LYS A 643 -34.24 -7.78 25.62
C LYS A 643 -32.97 -8.11 26.42
N THR A 644 -33.11 -9.07 27.33
CA THR A 644 -31.97 -9.77 27.91
C THR A 644 -31.88 -11.15 27.28
N TYR A 645 -30.71 -11.46 26.74
CA TYR A 645 -30.38 -12.77 26.21
C TYR A 645 -29.72 -13.59 27.32
N TYR A 646 -30.19 -14.81 27.56
CA TYR A 646 -29.51 -15.77 28.42
C TYR A 646 -28.83 -16.80 27.54
N ASN A 647 -27.58 -17.11 27.89
CA ASN A 647 -26.78 -18.08 27.17
C ASN A 647 -27.50 -19.44 27.16
N GLY A 648 -27.51 -20.04 25.97
CA GLY A 648 -28.00 -21.40 25.76
C GLY A 648 -26.85 -22.39 25.82
N HIS A 649 -27.00 -23.49 25.10
CA HIS A 649 -25.92 -24.43 24.84
C HIS A 649 -25.03 -23.90 23.72
N LEU A 650 -23.74 -23.76 24.01
CA LEU A 650 -22.73 -23.35 23.04
C LEU A 650 -22.60 -24.40 21.93
N LEU A 651 -22.72 -23.93 20.69
CA LEU A 651 -22.59 -24.71 19.48
C LEU A 651 -21.23 -24.46 18.80
N ASP A 652 -20.78 -23.20 18.79
CA ASP A 652 -19.47 -22.78 18.27
C ASP A 652 -19.07 -21.45 18.93
N ASP A 653 -17.94 -21.42 19.65
CA ASP A 653 -17.37 -20.20 20.25
C ASP A 653 -16.39 -19.47 19.32
N PHE A 654 -16.04 -20.07 18.17
CA PHE A 654 -15.04 -19.51 17.25
C PHE A 654 -13.67 -19.22 17.90
N GLU A 655 -13.31 -19.95 18.96
CA GLU A 655 -11.94 -19.88 19.54
C GLU A 655 -10.92 -20.65 18.69
N THR A 656 -11.39 -21.56 17.84
CA THR A 656 -10.60 -22.30 16.85
C THR A 656 -11.40 -22.48 15.56
N ASN A 657 -10.72 -22.65 14.42
CA ASN A 657 -11.43 -22.97 13.18
C ASN A 657 -11.78 -24.46 13.20
N PHE A 658 -13.06 -24.76 13.40
CA PHE A 658 -13.57 -26.11 13.42
C PHE A 658 -14.53 -26.29 12.23
N GLY A 659 -13.97 -26.76 11.11
CA GLY A 659 -14.71 -27.12 9.90
C GLY A 659 -15.20 -25.96 9.04
N TRP A 660 -14.92 -24.69 9.37
CA TRP A 660 -15.28 -23.57 8.51
C TRP A 660 -14.29 -23.44 7.36
N LEU A 661 -14.78 -23.70 6.16
CA LEU A 661 -14.00 -23.59 4.94
C LEU A 661 -13.79 -22.13 4.56
N ASP A 662 -12.63 -21.83 4.01
CA ASP A 662 -12.40 -20.56 3.37
C ASP A 662 -13.44 -20.34 2.24
N PRO A 663 -14.14 -19.19 2.18
CA PRO A 663 -15.24 -18.97 1.26
C PRO A 663 -14.92 -19.24 -0.21
N ASP A 664 -13.67 -19.04 -0.65
CA ASP A 664 -13.27 -19.30 -2.03
C ASP A 664 -13.30 -20.78 -2.41
N ASN A 665 -13.13 -21.65 -1.43
CA ASN A 665 -13.18 -23.10 -1.62
C ASN A 665 -14.61 -23.65 -1.48
N VAL A 666 -15.60 -22.79 -1.24
CA VAL A 666 -16.98 -23.20 -0.97
C VAL A 666 -17.84 -23.18 -2.23
N PRO A 667 -18.49 -24.30 -2.59
CA PRO A 667 -19.49 -24.32 -3.64
C PRO A 667 -20.65 -23.35 -3.36
N GLY A 668 -20.84 -22.39 -4.26
CA GLY A 668 -21.86 -21.35 -4.16
C GLY A 668 -21.33 -19.95 -3.85
N THR A 669 -20.04 -19.82 -3.53
CA THR A 669 -19.33 -18.54 -3.61
C THR A 669 -19.09 -18.19 -5.08
N MET A 670 -19.46 -16.99 -5.50
CA MET A 670 -19.35 -16.52 -6.88
C MET A 670 -19.17 -15.00 -6.94
N GLY A 671 -18.36 -14.53 -7.88
CA GLY A 671 -18.18 -13.09 -8.12
C GLY A 671 -17.45 -12.37 -6.98
N THR A 672 -16.57 -13.08 -6.28
CA THR A 672 -15.67 -12.57 -5.24
C THR A 672 -14.24 -12.45 -5.76
N ASP A 673 -13.50 -11.49 -5.22
CA ASP A 673 -12.05 -11.35 -5.37
C ASP A 673 -11.40 -12.34 -4.39
N ALA A 674 -10.72 -13.34 -4.94
CA ALA A 674 -10.23 -14.49 -4.19
C ALA A 674 -9.13 -14.09 -3.18
N ASP A 675 -8.24 -13.19 -3.56
CA ASP A 675 -7.15 -12.74 -2.70
C ASP A 675 -7.64 -11.86 -1.54
N ALA A 676 -8.89 -11.41 -1.57
CA ALA A 676 -9.50 -10.49 -0.61
C ALA A 676 -10.72 -11.06 0.12
N THR A 677 -11.14 -12.29 -0.19
CA THR A 677 -12.31 -12.94 0.42
C THR A 677 -11.86 -14.17 1.19
N GLN A 678 -11.85 -14.07 2.52
CA GLN A 678 -11.27 -15.11 3.37
C GLN A 678 -12.02 -15.26 4.70
N PHE A 679 -11.82 -16.40 5.36
CA PHE A 679 -12.28 -16.62 6.72
C PHE A 679 -11.13 -16.98 7.66
N GLU A 680 -11.02 -16.25 8.77
CA GLU A 680 -9.98 -16.49 9.78
C GLU A 680 -10.53 -16.43 11.21
N ILE A 681 -9.78 -16.99 12.15
CA ILE A 681 -10.01 -16.81 13.59
C ILE A 681 -9.12 -15.65 14.07
N THR A 682 -9.71 -14.62 14.65
CA THR A 682 -9.02 -13.35 14.92
C THR A 682 -9.28 -12.81 16.32
N ARG A 683 -8.40 -11.92 16.80
CA ARG A 683 -8.51 -11.26 18.13
C ARG A 683 -9.10 -9.85 18.07
N THR A 684 -9.31 -9.31 16.88
CA THR A 684 -9.56 -7.87 16.66
C THR A 684 -10.94 -7.41 17.14
N LYS A 685 -11.95 -8.28 17.09
CA LYS A 685 -13.27 -8.07 17.67
C LYS A 685 -13.78 -9.38 18.25
N LYS A 686 -14.43 -9.34 19.42
CA LYS A 686 -15.03 -10.50 20.08
C LYS A 686 -16.11 -10.08 21.06
N ILE A 687 -16.97 -11.02 21.44
CA ILE A 687 -17.98 -10.93 22.51
C ILE A 687 -17.42 -11.58 23.77
N ASN A 688 -17.03 -12.85 23.69
CA ASN A 688 -16.46 -13.61 24.80
C ASN A 688 -15.10 -14.21 24.37
N GLY A 689 -14.40 -14.86 25.30
CA GLY A 689 -13.15 -15.56 24.98
C GLY A 689 -11.99 -14.65 24.54
N ILE A 690 -11.13 -15.17 23.67
CA ILE A 690 -9.93 -14.50 23.15
C ILE A 690 -10.09 -14.16 21.67
N TYR A 691 -10.83 -14.98 20.92
CA TYR A 691 -10.98 -14.87 19.47
C TYR A 691 -12.44 -14.77 19.03
N SER A 692 -12.66 -14.58 17.74
CA SER A 692 -13.93 -14.78 17.04
C SER A 692 -13.65 -15.15 15.58
N GLY A 693 -14.68 -15.57 14.84
CA GLY A 693 -14.56 -15.81 13.40
C GLY A 693 -14.72 -14.52 12.62
N LYS A 694 -13.84 -14.23 11.67
CA LYS A 694 -13.91 -13.06 10.78
C LYS A 694 -14.07 -13.50 9.35
N LEU A 695 -15.16 -13.07 8.73
CA LEU A 695 -15.44 -13.24 7.31
C LEU A 695 -15.17 -11.92 6.59
N GLU A 696 -14.08 -11.85 5.85
CA GLU A 696 -13.80 -10.76 4.92
C GLU A 696 -14.34 -11.12 3.54
N TYR A 697 -14.95 -10.16 2.87
CA TYR A 697 -15.45 -10.37 1.52
C TYR A 697 -15.23 -9.13 0.65
N LYS A 698 -14.90 -9.38 -0.61
CA LYS A 698 -14.83 -8.38 -1.66
C LYS A 698 -15.43 -8.95 -2.94
N PHE A 699 -16.42 -8.27 -3.50
CA PHE A 699 -17.08 -8.62 -4.76
C PHE A 699 -16.32 -8.00 -5.93
N SER A 700 -16.11 -8.79 -7.00
CA SER A 700 -15.33 -8.37 -8.18
C SER A 700 -16.08 -7.38 -9.09
N SER A 701 -17.35 -7.10 -8.80
CA SER A 701 -18.19 -6.17 -9.56
C SER A 701 -19.23 -5.52 -8.65
N ASP A 702 -19.98 -4.53 -9.17
CA ASP A 702 -20.98 -3.78 -8.40
C ASP A 702 -22.31 -4.53 -8.18
N SER A 703 -22.46 -5.76 -8.70
CA SER A 703 -23.69 -6.54 -8.51
C SER A 703 -23.50 -8.05 -8.71
N GLY A 704 -24.37 -8.84 -8.07
CA GLY A 704 -24.49 -10.28 -8.35
C GLY A 704 -23.50 -11.17 -7.59
N GLY A 705 -22.61 -10.60 -6.78
CA GLY A 705 -21.69 -11.35 -5.93
C GLY A 705 -22.38 -12.12 -4.80
N VAL A 706 -21.84 -13.29 -4.47
CA VAL A 706 -22.26 -14.15 -3.36
C VAL A 706 -21.01 -14.67 -2.66
N CYS A 707 -20.85 -14.35 -1.38
CA CYS A 707 -19.82 -14.90 -0.52
C CYS A 707 -20.48 -15.88 0.46
N ARG A 708 -20.07 -17.16 0.45
CA ARG A 708 -20.61 -18.19 1.34
C ARG A 708 -19.52 -18.73 2.23
N LEU A 709 -19.69 -18.53 3.53
CA LEU A 709 -18.96 -19.25 4.56
C LEU A 709 -19.73 -20.56 4.86
N PHE A 710 -19.07 -21.71 4.71
CA PHE A 710 -19.67 -23.02 4.92
C PHE A 710 -18.88 -23.86 5.93
N ASN A 711 -19.59 -24.52 6.84
CA ASN A 711 -19.02 -25.49 7.75
C ASN A 711 -19.19 -26.90 7.19
N GLU A 712 -18.08 -27.60 6.90
CA GLU A 712 -18.11 -28.93 6.29
C GLU A 712 -18.47 -30.06 7.27
N GLU A 713 -18.20 -29.85 8.56
CA GLU A 713 -18.54 -30.81 9.62
C GLU A 713 -20.01 -30.68 10.06
N GLY A 714 -20.61 -29.52 9.81
CA GLY A 714 -21.95 -29.17 10.26
C GLY A 714 -22.01 -28.89 11.77
N ARG A 715 -22.90 -27.97 12.16
CA ARG A 715 -23.22 -27.69 13.56
C ARG A 715 -24.58 -28.26 13.92
N THR A 716 -24.56 -29.52 14.37
CA THR A 716 -25.77 -30.28 14.71
C THR A 716 -26.38 -29.79 16.02
N ILE A 717 -27.68 -29.49 15.98
CA ILE A 717 -28.51 -29.12 17.12
C ILE A 717 -29.57 -30.24 17.29
N PRO A 718 -29.69 -30.85 18.47
CA PRO A 718 -30.64 -31.93 18.70
C PRO A 718 -32.08 -31.52 18.35
N SER A 719 -32.84 -32.43 17.73
CA SER A 719 -34.26 -32.22 17.42
C SER A 719 -35.17 -32.01 18.64
N THR A 720 -34.67 -32.30 19.85
CA THR A 720 -35.32 -32.01 21.12
C THR A 720 -35.16 -30.56 21.58
N ALA A 721 -34.26 -29.79 20.96
CA ALA A 721 -34.15 -28.35 21.20
C ALA A 721 -35.39 -27.65 20.63
N ASP A 722 -36.07 -26.87 21.46
CA ASP A 722 -37.39 -26.30 21.17
C ASP A 722 -37.45 -24.77 21.29
N SER A 723 -36.34 -24.13 21.67
CA SER A 723 -36.28 -22.69 21.92
C SER A 723 -35.58 -21.95 20.75
N LEU A 724 -34.67 -21.02 21.05
CA LEU A 724 -34.04 -20.16 20.04
C LEU A 724 -32.62 -20.64 19.69
N PHE A 725 -32.30 -20.63 18.41
CA PHE A 725 -30.91 -20.51 17.95
C PHE A 725 -30.50 -19.03 17.99
N GLY A 726 -29.26 -18.76 18.36
CA GLY A 726 -28.68 -17.43 18.24
C GLY A 726 -27.20 -17.43 17.92
N ILE A 727 -26.74 -16.34 17.32
CA ILE A 727 -25.33 -16.10 16.98
C ILE A 727 -25.07 -14.61 17.03
N TRP A 728 -23.94 -14.20 17.62
CA TRP A 728 -23.51 -12.82 17.55
C TRP A 728 -22.88 -12.53 16.20
N VAL A 729 -23.34 -11.47 15.54
CA VAL A 729 -22.77 -10.99 14.29
C VAL A 729 -22.38 -9.53 14.39
N TYR A 730 -21.10 -9.23 14.22
CA TYR A 730 -20.62 -7.87 14.06
C TYR A 730 -20.90 -7.43 12.63
N GLY A 731 -21.79 -6.46 12.46
CA GLY A 731 -22.15 -5.92 11.15
C GLY A 731 -21.16 -4.85 10.68
N ASP A 732 -21.07 -4.68 9.36
CA ASP A 732 -20.18 -3.73 8.67
C ASP A 732 -20.93 -2.56 8.01
N PHE A 733 -22.25 -2.47 8.19
CA PHE A 733 -23.13 -1.52 7.53
C PHE A 733 -23.02 -1.53 5.98
N SER A 734 -22.66 -2.68 5.41
CA SER A 734 -22.50 -2.85 3.95
C SER A 734 -23.77 -2.73 3.16
N ARG A 735 -24.93 -2.92 3.80
CA ARG A 735 -26.25 -2.94 3.14
C ARG A 735 -26.40 -4.08 2.12
N ASN A 736 -25.55 -5.11 2.23
CA ASN A 736 -25.72 -6.38 1.55
C ASN A 736 -26.71 -7.27 2.33
N LEU A 737 -27.18 -8.35 1.70
CA LEU A 737 -28.10 -9.30 2.33
C LEU A 737 -27.29 -10.37 3.08
N LEU A 738 -27.54 -10.54 4.37
CA LEU A 738 -27.02 -11.65 5.16
C LEU A 738 -28.06 -12.78 5.23
N GLN A 739 -27.64 -14.03 5.09
CA GLN A 739 -28.49 -15.21 5.24
C GLN A 739 -27.84 -16.25 6.16
N LEU A 740 -28.65 -16.90 7.00
CA LEU A 740 -28.25 -18.09 7.78
C LEU A 740 -28.95 -19.31 7.21
N LEU A 741 -28.17 -20.36 6.90
CA LEU A 741 -28.68 -21.57 6.28
C LEU A 741 -28.54 -22.80 7.19
N PHE A 742 -29.57 -23.63 7.13
CA PHE A 742 -29.69 -24.87 7.89
C PHE A 742 -30.07 -26.04 6.98
N ASP A 743 -29.70 -27.24 7.42
CA ASP A 743 -30.30 -28.48 6.96
C ASP A 743 -31.21 -29.07 8.05
N ARG A 744 -32.23 -29.84 7.66
CA ARG A 744 -33.03 -30.67 8.56
C ARG A 744 -33.46 -31.97 7.86
N GLY A 745 -32.81 -33.08 8.20
CA GLY A 745 -33.04 -34.37 7.55
C GLY A 745 -32.77 -34.33 6.05
N SER A 746 -33.80 -34.58 5.23
CA SER A 746 -33.71 -34.52 3.76
C SER A 746 -33.79 -33.11 3.19
N ASP A 747 -34.25 -32.13 3.96
CA ASP A 747 -34.33 -30.73 3.53
C ASP A 747 -32.95 -30.08 3.70
N LYS A 748 -32.40 -29.55 2.61
CA LYS A 748 -31.01 -29.08 2.52
C LYS A 748 -30.92 -27.61 2.09
N ASN A 749 -29.91 -26.88 2.56
CA ASN A 749 -29.62 -25.48 2.23
C ASN A 749 -30.82 -24.53 2.43
N MET A 750 -31.57 -24.71 3.52
CA MET A 750 -32.73 -23.89 3.82
C MET A 750 -32.28 -22.51 4.29
N VAL A 751 -32.73 -21.44 3.62
CA VAL A 751 -32.54 -20.07 4.12
C VAL A 751 -33.55 -19.83 5.23
N VAL A 752 -33.07 -19.89 6.48
CA VAL A 752 -33.92 -19.80 7.68
C VAL A 752 -34.00 -18.38 8.22
N TRP A 753 -32.91 -17.62 8.09
CA TRP A 753 -32.88 -16.21 8.44
C TRP A 753 -32.29 -15.40 7.30
N GLN A 754 -32.83 -14.21 7.06
CA GLN A 754 -32.21 -13.23 6.18
C GLN A 754 -32.64 -11.80 6.52
N ASP A 755 -31.68 -10.87 6.47
CA ASP A 755 -31.95 -9.44 6.54
C ASP A 755 -30.80 -8.64 5.91
N THR A 756 -31.03 -7.36 5.63
CA THR A 756 -29.99 -6.47 5.12
C THR A 756 -29.06 -6.03 6.25
N ILE A 757 -27.75 -5.99 5.98
CA ILE A 757 -26.71 -5.54 6.92
C ILE A 757 -26.72 -4.00 7.02
N ASN A 758 -27.78 -3.47 7.62
CA ASN A 758 -27.97 -2.06 7.92
C ASN A 758 -27.57 -1.72 9.36
N TRP A 759 -26.71 -2.53 9.99
CA TRP A 759 -26.14 -2.26 11.32
C TRP A 759 -24.61 -2.32 11.28
N ALA A 760 -23.98 -1.61 12.22
CA ALA A 760 -22.57 -1.74 12.54
C ALA A 760 -22.40 -2.09 14.02
N GLY A 761 -21.42 -2.94 14.35
CA GLY A 761 -21.27 -3.45 15.71
C GLY A 761 -21.96 -4.79 15.94
N TRP A 762 -21.88 -5.30 17.17
CA TRP A 762 -22.39 -6.61 17.54
C TRP A 762 -23.91 -6.63 17.63
N LYS A 763 -24.54 -7.58 16.96
CA LYS A 763 -25.99 -7.84 17.04
C LYS A 763 -26.25 -9.33 17.21
N MET A 764 -27.06 -9.68 18.20
CA MET A 764 -27.54 -11.05 18.37
C MET A 764 -28.60 -11.34 17.30
N LEU A 765 -28.31 -12.25 16.38
CA LEU A 765 -29.29 -12.78 15.44
C LEU A 765 -29.97 -13.98 16.09
N MET A 766 -31.29 -14.11 15.91
CA MET A 766 -32.07 -15.16 16.55
C MET A 766 -33.03 -15.82 15.57
N VAL A 767 -33.22 -17.12 15.74
CA VAL A 767 -34.09 -17.97 14.93
C VAL A 767 -34.90 -18.89 15.83
N PRO A 768 -36.24 -18.88 15.77
CA PRO A 768 -37.06 -19.92 16.40
C PRO A 768 -36.81 -21.27 15.73
N LEU A 769 -36.31 -22.26 16.46
CA LEU A 769 -35.98 -23.57 15.91
C LEU A 769 -37.23 -24.28 15.36
N ASP A 770 -38.38 -24.09 16.00
CA ASP A 770 -39.68 -24.60 15.58
C ASP A 770 -40.18 -24.05 14.21
N SER A 771 -39.64 -22.91 13.78
CA SER A 771 -39.95 -22.31 12.48
C SER A 771 -39.22 -22.98 11.30
N ILE A 772 -38.22 -23.83 11.57
CA ILE A 772 -37.44 -24.52 10.54
C ILE A 772 -38.18 -25.80 10.11
N GLY A 773 -38.71 -25.82 8.88
CA GLY A 773 -39.38 -27.01 8.33
C GLY A 773 -38.47 -28.23 8.20
N GLY A 774 -39.06 -29.42 8.07
CA GLY A 774 -38.37 -30.71 7.93
C GLY A 774 -38.47 -31.61 9.17
N SER A 775 -37.73 -32.72 9.19
CA SER A 775 -37.73 -33.68 10.30
C SER A 775 -36.32 -34.16 10.66
N GLY A 776 -36.07 -34.45 11.94
CA GLY A 776 -34.74 -34.81 12.45
C GLY A 776 -34.00 -33.62 13.05
N ASP A 777 -32.73 -33.83 13.38
CA ASP A 777 -31.85 -32.83 13.99
C ASP A 777 -31.62 -31.65 13.03
N TYR A 778 -31.45 -30.46 13.61
CA TYR A 778 -31.11 -29.27 12.84
C TYR A 778 -29.61 -29.22 12.63
N ASN A 779 -29.15 -28.64 11.52
CA ASN A 779 -27.73 -28.48 11.26
C ASN A 779 -27.45 -27.08 10.71
N PHE A 780 -26.88 -26.19 11.52
CA PHE A 780 -26.40 -24.89 11.06
C PHE A 780 -25.11 -25.08 10.28
N HIS A 781 -25.05 -24.59 9.03
CA HIS A 781 -23.92 -24.88 8.16
C HIS A 781 -23.42 -23.70 7.34
N SER A 782 -24.16 -22.58 7.21
CA SER A 782 -23.64 -21.44 6.44
C SER A 782 -24.11 -20.08 6.91
N VAL A 783 -23.19 -19.13 6.74
CA VAL A 783 -23.43 -17.69 6.70
C VAL A 783 -23.16 -17.23 5.27
N VAL A 784 -24.11 -16.54 4.66
CA VAL A 784 -24.01 -16.09 3.26
C VAL A 784 -24.22 -14.60 3.18
N VAL A 785 -23.29 -13.89 2.55
CA VAL A 785 -23.42 -12.48 2.17
C VAL A 785 -23.72 -12.41 0.67
N LYS A 786 -24.89 -11.87 0.32
CA LYS A 786 -25.30 -11.63 -1.08
C LYS A 786 -25.27 -10.14 -1.38
N GLN A 787 -24.57 -9.78 -2.43
CA GLN A 787 -24.47 -8.41 -2.88
C GLN A 787 -25.83 -7.88 -3.32
N LEU A 788 -26.26 -6.78 -2.73
CA LEU A 788 -27.45 -6.06 -3.15
C LEU A 788 -27.08 -4.83 -3.98
N ASN A 789 -27.97 -4.40 -4.86
CA ASN A 789 -27.78 -3.15 -5.60
C ASN A 789 -27.70 -1.96 -4.62
N GLY A 790 -26.57 -1.28 -4.60
CA GLY A 790 -26.27 -0.18 -3.68
C GLY A 790 -25.78 -0.61 -2.29
N GLY A 791 -25.46 -1.89 -2.12
CA GLY A 791 -24.60 -2.38 -1.04
C GLY A 791 -23.11 -2.21 -1.40
N TYR A 792 -22.24 -2.30 -0.40
CA TYR A 792 -20.80 -2.17 -0.62
C TYR A 792 -20.23 -3.40 -1.29
N THR A 793 -19.23 -3.18 -2.14
CA THR A 793 -18.47 -4.24 -2.80
C THR A 793 -17.60 -4.99 -1.81
N GLU A 794 -17.22 -4.37 -0.69
CA GLU A 794 -16.36 -4.98 0.32
C GLU A 794 -16.82 -4.68 1.75
N GLY A 795 -16.52 -5.61 2.65
CA GLY A 795 -16.81 -5.51 4.07
C GLY A 795 -16.26 -6.69 4.88
N ALA A 796 -16.51 -6.66 6.19
CA ALA A 796 -16.04 -7.69 7.11
C ALA A 796 -17.08 -7.94 8.21
N LEU A 797 -17.53 -9.19 8.31
CA LEU A 797 -18.41 -9.64 9.39
C LEU A 797 -17.60 -10.40 10.44
N TYR A 798 -18.01 -10.31 11.70
CA TYR A 798 -17.45 -11.16 12.76
C TYR A 798 -18.56 -12.03 13.35
N LEU A 799 -18.25 -13.28 13.67
CA LEU A 799 -19.15 -14.30 14.16
C LEU A 799 -18.64 -14.80 15.50
N ASP A 800 -19.52 -14.85 16.50
CA ASP A 800 -19.14 -15.28 17.84
C ASP A 800 -20.32 -15.95 18.56
N ASP A 801 -20.00 -16.87 19.49
CA ASP A 801 -20.90 -17.65 20.33
C ASP A 801 -22.22 -18.08 19.65
N ALA A 802 -22.14 -18.93 18.62
CA ALA A 802 -23.32 -19.62 18.10
C ALA A 802 -23.87 -20.58 19.16
N GLN A 803 -25.17 -20.51 19.43
CA GLN A 803 -25.83 -21.19 20.54
C GLN A 803 -27.23 -21.70 20.15
N TYR A 804 -27.72 -22.71 20.88
CA TYR A 804 -29.10 -23.19 20.79
C TYR A 804 -29.74 -23.27 22.19
N ASP A 805 -31.06 -23.39 22.23
CA ASP A 805 -31.88 -23.28 23.44
C ASP A 805 -31.66 -21.98 24.23
N MET A 806 -31.42 -20.88 23.51
CA MET A 806 -31.35 -19.57 24.14
C MET A 806 -32.72 -19.14 24.67
N ILE A 807 -32.70 -18.50 25.84
CA ILE A 807 -33.89 -17.91 26.47
C ILE A 807 -33.78 -16.39 26.38
N ILE A 808 -34.91 -15.73 26.11
CA ILE A 808 -35.02 -14.27 26.19
C ILE A 808 -35.97 -13.88 27.31
N THR A 809 -35.60 -12.88 28.11
CA THR A 809 -36.58 -12.12 28.89
C THR A 809 -36.68 -10.72 28.30
N ALA A 810 -37.89 -10.31 27.95
CA ALA A 810 -38.17 -8.90 27.75
C ALA A 810 -38.34 -8.26 29.14
N LEU A 811 -37.71 -7.12 29.39
CA LEU A 811 -38.16 -6.25 30.47
C LEU A 811 -39.62 -5.88 30.15
N GLU A 812 -40.51 -5.97 31.14
CA GLU A 812 -41.97 -5.78 31.00
C GLU A 812 -42.31 -4.49 30.24
N ASP A 813 -42.48 -4.61 28.92
CA ASP A 813 -43.22 -3.68 28.07
C ASP A 813 -43.57 -4.32 26.71
N GLU A 814 -43.70 -5.66 26.67
CA GLU A 814 -44.55 -6.30 25.66
C GLU A 814 -46.01 -6.24 26.11
N ASN A 815 -46.54 -5.03 26.26
CA ASN A 815 -47.95 -4.83 26.00
C ASN A 815 -48.08 -4.67 24.47
N PRO A 816 -48.64 -5.63 23.72
CA PRO A 816 -48.83 -5.49 22.27
C PRO A 816 -49.67 -4.26 21.89
N ALA A 817 -50.28 -3.57 22.86
CA ALA A 817 -50.90 -2.26 22.70
C ALA A 817 -49.90 -1.11 22.39
N ASN A 818 -48.62 -1.20 22.80
CA ASN A 818 -47.60 -0.15 22.57
C ASN A 818 -46.82 -0.32 21.24
N LEU A 819 -46.97 -1.44 20.54
CA LEU A 819 -46.43 -1.67 19.18
C LEU A 819 -47.40 -1.24 18.07
N LEU A 820 -48.58 -0.73 18.44
CA LEU A 820 -49.54 -0.23 17.47
C LEU A 820 -49.10 1.17 16.99
N PRO A 821 -49.13 1.44 15.68
CA PRO A 821 -48.81 2.76 15.17
C PRO A 821 -49.68 3.82 15.84
N ALA A 822 -49.09 4.89 16.40
CA ALA A 822 -49.88 5.96 17.02
C ALA A 822 -50.66 6.81 15.99
N LYS A 823 -50.29 6.73 14.70
CA LYS A 823 -50.88 7.52 13.60
C LYS A 823 -50.85 6.76 12.28
N LEU A 824 -51.74 7.16 11.37
CA LEU A 824 -51.70 6.71 9.97
C LEU A 824 -50.42 7.21 9.28
N ALA A 825 -49.61 6.29 8.76
CA ALA A 825 -48.40 6.60 8.01
C ALA A 825 -48.35 5.86 6.66
N LEU A 826 -47.85 6.53 5.62
CA LEU A 826 -47.55 5.96 4.32
C LEU A 826 -46.10 6.28 3.97
N HIS A 827 -45.26 5.26 3.93
CA HIS A 827 -43.83 5.40 3.68
C HIS A 827 -43.55 5.46 2.18
N GLN A 828 -42.38 5.99 1.83
CA GLN A 828 -41.87 5.98 0.46
C GLN A 828 -41.61 4.52 0.04
N ASN A 829 -42.03 4.14 -1.17
CA ASN A 829 -41.75 2.82 -1.71
C ASN A 829 -40.24 2.64 -1.91
N TYR A 830 -39.72 1.43 -1.69
CA TYR A 830 -38.31 1.11 -1.90
C TYR A 830 -38.15 -0.24 -2.62
N PRO A 831 -37.32 -0.32 -3.67
CA PRO A 831 -36.60 0.79 -4.33
C PRO A 831 -37.52 1.82 -5.01
N ASN A 832 -37.03 3.04 -5.26
CA ASN A 832 -37.69 4.08 -6.06
C ASN A 832 -36.65 5.05 -6.69
N PRO A 833 -36.42 5.06 -8.01
CA PRO A 833 -37.11 4.27 -9.04
C PRO A 833 -36.97 2.76 -8.87
N PHE A 834 -37.87 1.97 -9.43
CA PHE A 834 -37.84 0.51 -9.33
C PHE A 834 -38.02 -0.21 -10.67
N ASN A 835 -37.39 -1.38 -10.78
CA ASN A 835 -37.50 -2.34 -11.88
C ASN A 835 -37.30 -3.78 -11.39
N PRO A 836 -38.25 -4.72 -11.58
CA PRO A 836 -39.69 -4.51 -11.72
C PRO A 836 -40.41 -4.43 -10.35
N LEU A 837 -39.70 -4.61 -9.23
CA LEU A 837 -40.29 -4.79 -7.89
C LEU A 837 -40.04 -3.61 -6.95
N THR A 838 -41.06 -3.20 -6.20
CA THR A 838 -40.94 -2.25 -5.10
C THR A 838 -41.85 -2.64 -3.93
N THR A 839 -41.45 -2.29 -2.71
CA THR A 839 -42.27 -2.52 -1.52
C THR A 839 -42.80 -1.19 -0.98
N ILE A 840 -44.11 -1.13 -0.75
CA ILE A 840 -44.78 -0.04 -0.04
C ILE A 840 -45.02 -0.49 1.40
N VAL A 841 -44.64 0.35 2.36
CA VAL A 841 -44.94 0.16 3.78
C VAL A 841 -45.95 1.21 4.22
N TYR A 842 -46.98 0.79 4.95
CA TYR A 842 -47.93 1.70 5.58
C TYR A 842 -48.35 1.19 6.96
N GLN A 843 -48.82 2.10 7.79
CA GLN A 843 -49.14 1.85 9.18
C GLN A 843 -50.55 2.35 9.47
N ILE A 844 -51.38 1.54 10.14
CA ILE A 844 -52.72 1.95 10.58
C ILE A 844 -52.83 1.89 12.10
N PRO A 845 -53.38 2.94 12.74
CA PRO A 845 -53.35 3.07 14.20
C PRO A 845 -54.52 2.38 14.91
N GLU A 846 -55.57 2.05 14.18
CA GLU A 846 -56.77 1.41 14.71
C GLU A 846 -57.38 0.49 13.64
N SER A 847 -58.34 -0.38 14.01
CA SER A 847 -59.01 -1.23 13.02
C SER A 847 -59.92 -0.42 12.11
N GLY A 848 -59.91 -0.71 10.80
CA GLY A 848 -60.79 -0.05 9.83
C GLY A 848 -60.57 -0.50 8.39
N GLU A 849 -61.40 0.04 7.50
CA GLU A 849 -61.29 -0.19 6.05
C GLU A 849 -60.07 0.56 5.47
N VAL A 850 -59.16 -0.19 4.86
CA VAL A 850 -57.96 0.33 4.20
C VAL A 850 -58.09 0.14 2.69
N GLN A 851 -57.85 1.22 1.95
CA GLN A 851 -57.72 1.18 0.50
C GLN A 851 -56.39 1.79 0.07
N LEU A 852 -55.47 0.96 -0.43
CA LEU A 852 -54.27 1.38 -1.12
C LEU A 852 -54.48 1.22 -2.63
N ALA A 853 -54.43 2.31 -3.39
CA ALA A 853 -54.67 2.29 -4.83
C ALA A 853 -53.56 3.01 -5.60
N LEU A 854 -53.26 2.53 -6.80
CA LEU A 854 -52.27 3.08 -7.73
C LEU A 854 -52.95 3.96 -8.79
N PHE A 855 -52.31 5.06 -9.17
CA PHE A 855 -52.80 6.06 -10.11
C PHE A 855 -51.69 6.49 -11.08
N ASN A 856 -52.06 6.87 -12.30
CA ASN A 856 -51.14 7.54 -13.22
C ASN A 856 -51.04 9.05 -12.91
N VAL A 857 -50.15 9.78 -13.62
CA VAL A 857 -49.97 11.23 -13.45
C VAL A 857 -51.22 12.07 -13.76
N LEU A 858 -52.16 11.53 -14.53
CA LEU A 858 -53.44 12.18 -14.84
C LEU A 858 -54.49 11.96 -13.74
N GLY A 859 -54.14 11.24 -12.66
CA GLY A 859 -55.06 10.93 -11.56
C GLY A 859 -56.05 9.80 -11.86
N GLN A 860 -55.88 9.06 -12.97
CA GLN A 860 -56.70 7.90 -13.28
C GLN A 860 -56.24 6.69 -12.45
N LYS A 861 -57.18 5.99 -11.81
CA LYS A 861 -56.89 4.81 -10.99
C LYS A 861 -56.51 3.63 -11.89
N ILE A 862 -55.34 3.06 -11.65
CA ILE A 862 -54.81 1.89 -12.37
C ILE A 862 -55.30 0.60 -11.70
N ALA A 863 -55.12 0.47 -10.38
CA ALA A 863 -55.50 -0.72 -9.63
C ALA A 863 -55.73 -0.42 -8.14
N ASP A 864 -56.58 -1.21 -7.49
CA ASP A 864 -56.61 -1.32 -6.03
C ASP A 864 -55.58 -2.39 -5.62
N VAL A 865 -54.53 -1.97 -4.93
CA VAL A 865 -53.42 -2.81 -4.46
C VAL A 865 -53.82 -3.53 -3.17
N VAL A 866 -54.55 -2.83 -2.29
CA VAL A 866 -55.17 -3.40 -1.09
C VAL A 866 -56.55 -2.78 -0.94
N LYS A 867 -57.56 -3.61 -0.66
CA LYS A 867 -58.90 -3.16 -0.28
C LYS A 867 -59.50 -4.14 0.72
N ALA A 868 -59.23 -3.93 2.00
CA ALA A 868 -59.65 -4.83 3.06
C ALA A 868 -59.77 -4.10 4.41
N ARG A 869 -60.56 -4.68 5.31
CA ARG A 869 -60.55 -4.32 6.72
C ARG A 869 -59.32 -4.92 7.39
N GLN A 870 -58.52 -4.09 8.05
CA GLN A 870 -57.27 -4.49 8.69
C GLN A 870 -57.27 -4.14 10.19
N GLN A 871 -56.44 -4.84 10.97
CA GLN A 871 -56.23 -4.58 12.40
C GLN A 871 -55.11 -3.53 12.58
N PRO A 872 -55.00 -2.86 13.73
CA PRO A 872 -53.93 -1.88 13.94
C PRO A 872 -52.56 -2.54 13.74
N GLY A 873 -51.65 -1.92 12.99
CA GLY A 873 -50.35 -2.53 12.67
C GLY A 873 -49.61 -1.93 11.47
N THR A 874 -48.42 -2.47 11.21
CA THR A 874 -47.58 -2.12 10.05
C THR A 874 -47.73 -3.18 8.97
N TYR A 875 -47.99 -2.75 7.74
CA TYR A 875 -48.24 -3.60 6.58
C TYR A 875 -47.20 -3.32 5.49
N LYS A 876 -46.68 -4.40 4.88
CA LYS A 876 -45.78 -4.36 3.73
C LYS A 876 -46.47 -4.99 2.53
N ILE A 877 -46.46 -4.32 1.38
CA ILE A 877 -47.02 -4.85 0.14
C ILE A 877 -46.05 -4.62 -1.02
N THR A 878 -45.84 -5.68 -1.80
CA THR A 878 -44.94 -5.65 -2.96
C THR A 878 -45.74 -5.37 -4.23
N ILE A 879 -45.27 -4.41 -5.03
CA ILE A 879 -45.82 -4.06 -6.34
C ILE A 879 -44.84 -4.51 -7.43
N ARG A 880 -45.39 -5.12 -8.49
CA ARG A 880 -44.67 -5.46 -9.73
C ARG A 880 -45.06 -4.51 -10.86
N ALA A 881 -44.07 -4.06 -11.62
CA ALA A 881 -44.22 -3.16 -12.77
C ALA A 881 -44.45 -3.88 -14.10
N ASP A 882 -44.75 -5.17 -14.10
CA ASP A 882 -44.88 -6.00 -15.31
C ASP A 882 -45.82 -5.31 -16.35
N ASN A 883 -46.95 -4.75 -15.88
CA ASN A 883 -47.96 -4.06 -16.70
C ASN A 883 -47.91 -2.52 -16.60
N LEU A 884 -46.83 -1.93 -16.08
CA LEU A 884 -46.64 -0.48 -16.00
C LEU A 884 -45.57 -0.03 -17.02
N ALA A 885 -45.77 1.09 -17.69
CA ALA A 885 -44.73 1.72 -18.52
C ALA A 885 -43.71 2.47 -17.62
N SER A 886 -42.49 2.71 -18.11
CA SER A 886 -41.55 3.64 -17.45
C SER A 886 -42.21 5.00 -17.24
N GLY A 887 -42.09 5.56 -16.04
CA GLY A 887 -42.72 6.84 -15.73
C GLY A 887 -43.08 7.01 -14.25
N VAL A 888 -43.70 8.15 -13.96
CA VAL A 888 -44.13 8.52 -12.61
C VAL A 888 -45.57 8.05 -12.38
N TYR A 889 -45.82 7.50 -11.20
CA TYR A 889 -47.12 7.06 -10.72
C TYR A 889 -47.34 7.58 -9.31
N LEU A 890 -48.59 7.58 -8.87
CA LEU A 890 -48.97 7.95 -7.51
C LEU A 890 -49.65 6.76 -6.84
N TYR A 891 -49.34 6.50 -5.58
CA TYR A 891 -50.10 5.58 -4.76
C TYR A 891 -50.74 6.32 -3.60
N ARG A 892 -52.00 5.97 -3.33
CA ARG A 892 -52.84 6.64 -2.35
C ARG A 892 -53.37 5.63 -1.35
N LEU A 893 -53.08 5.88 -0.08
CA LEU A 893 -53.65 5.17 1.05
C LEU A 893 -54.85 5.98 1.57
N LYS A 894 -56.02 5.35 1.62
CA LYS A 894 -57.22 5.88 2.27
C LYS A 894 -57.56 4.98 3.47
N PHE A 895 -57.75 5.62 4.63
CA PHE A 895 -58.18 4.97 5.86
C PHE A 895 -59.17 5.89 6.57
N LYS A 896 -60.43 5.45 6.69
CA LYS A 896 -61.57 6.31 7.11
C LYS A 896 -61.60 7.62 6.29
N ASP A 897 -61.56 8.77 6.96
CA ASP A 897 -61.54 10.10 6.32
C ASP A 897 -60.13 10.62 5.98
N GLN A 898 -59.09 9.86 6.32
CA GLN A 898 -57.70 10.27 6.10
C GLN A 898 -57.16 9.71 4.78
N VAL A 899 -56.43 10.57 4.07
CA VAL A 899 -55.77 10.24 2.80
C VAL A 899 -54.29 10.61 2.86
N ARG A 900 -53.43 9.70 2.38
CA ARG A 900 -52.00 9.92 2.17
C ARG A 900 -51.63 9.53 0.75
N VAL A 901 -50.77 10.33 0.11
CA VAL A 901 -50.33 10.11 -1.28
C VAL A 901 -48.82 10.19 -1.33
N LYS A 902 -48.21 9.32 -2.13
CA LYS A 902 -46.77 9.32 -2.43
C LYS A 902 -46.58 8.98 -3.91
N LYS A 903 -45.41 9.34 -4.45
CA LYS A 903 -45.04 9.05 -5.84
C LYS A 903 -44.15 7.82 -5.93
N LEU A 904 -44.31 6.99 -6.94
CA LEU A 904 -43.37 5.93 -7.31
C LEU A 904 -42.96 6.09 -8.78
N ILE A 905 -41.74 5.73 -9.12
CA ILE A 905 -41.12 5.90 -10.44
C ILE A 905 -40.75 4.51 -10.94
N VAL A 906 -41.39 4.09 -12.03
CA VAL A 906 -41.03 2.86 -12.73
C VAL A 906 -39.93 3.19 -13.74
N LEU A 907 -38.86 2.40 -13.75
CA LEU A 907 -37.80 2.47 -14.75
C LEU A 907 -37.74 1.09 -15.41
N LYS A 908 -38.14 0.95 -16.69
CA LYS A 908 -37.91 -0.27 -17.47
C LYS A 908 -36.61 -0.19 -18.23
#